data_AF-A0A074VIF5-F1
#
_entry.id   AF-A0A074VIF5-F1
#
_cell.length_a   1.000
_cell.length_b   1.000
_cell.length_c   1.000
_cell.angle_alpha   90.00
_cell.angle_beta   90.00
_cell.angle_gamma   90.00
#
_symmetry.space_group_name_H-M   'P 1'
#
loop_
_entity.id
_entity.type
_entity.pdbx_description
1 polymer ?
#
loop_
_entity_poly.entity_id
_entity_poly.type
_entity_poly.pdbx_seq_one_letter_code
_entity_poly.pdbx_strand_id
1 'polypeptide(L)'
;MNAERLETRQSPGKIPVTGVTGNGIQVRMELRTMQQQYPDMFNVFLLGLRSFMQMDQSDPLSYYQIAGIHGRPYVPWDGIGSAPGFGGGYCTHTSNLFLPWHRPYLALIEQELYKHVQQAAQSFPAGATRDKYVAAAQNWRFPYWDWAAIPCSSCKAFPTLLSDQWATVTTPTGVQTIPNPLFRYDFHPVSVSDMVYNPFASWDVTKRYPTSWDASASSQNNLLNNIFANSQSNYRDRLYNLYTNYNNFSQFGDSAWISSSSTNADSLESIHDAIHSSVGNNGHMTYLDYAAFDPVFWLHHVMVDRSFALWQTLHTDTYVEPLAAVGSTFTYPAGTVNDEDSALTPFFKDTAGTNWTSTGVRDMTTFGYTYPELQNGASASSVRASINMLYGKNALSADAIASANAGNGPYLNTTVSANGTDDFHHEYICNIVSQKFAMNGSYAVYVFLGNVSTNSTEELQLSHNLVGTYSVFSNMPSDNNHMADMDLKITGTVPLTTSLLGKLESGELQSMLPAHVEPYLRKNLQWRVAKYEGGEVNVADVPDLSLNVVSAPITPAASENEFPQWGAFTALTSVTAGKPGGYSAEYWNCPEDGSSFDSSYSRPAPAPVAPAAPASSAVGPYGNGTAASPVAPQGTGSVSSMTPTTYTGAASMLSLSGYAIALAAAALVI
;
A
#
# COMPACT_ATOMS: atom_id res chain seq x y z
N MET A 1 25.24 -10.40 -29.55
CA MET A 1 26.01 -9.62 -28.56
C MET A 1 26.14 -8.21 -29.12
N ASN A 2 25.36 -7.25 -28.62
CA ASN A 2 25.36 -5.87 -29.12
C ASN A 2 26.53 -5.09 -28.53
N ALA A 3 27.26 -4.38 -29.40
CA ALA A 3 28.44 -3.57 -29.05
C ALA A 3 28.14 -2.45 -28.03
N GLU A 4 26.88 -1.97 -27.94
CA GLU A 4 26.46 -0.99 -26.93
C GLU A 4 26.52 -1.52 -25.48
N ARG A 5 26.42 -2.84 -25.26
CA ARG A 5 26.52 -3.42 -23.90
C ARG A 5 27.96 -3.49 -23.37
N LEU A 6 28.97 -3.26 -24.22
CA LEU A 6 30.37 -3.29 -23.82
C LEU A 6 30.90 -1.93 -23.36
N GLU A 7 30.30 -0.82 -23.79
CA GLU A 7 30.77 0.52 -23.41
C GLU A 7 30.41 0.92 -21.96
N THR A 8 29.40 0.29 -21.35
CA THR A 8 28.98 0.59 -19.96
C THR A 8 29.88 -0.02 -18.89
N ARG A 9 30.84 -0.89 -19.24
CA ARG A 9 31.71 -1.56 -18.25
C ARG A 9 32.98 -0.79 -17.86
N GLN A 10 33.17 0.44 -18.37
CA GLN A 10 34.37 1.26 -18.07
C GLN A 10 34.07 2.76 -17.93
N SER A 11 32.97 3.17 -17.30
CA SER A 11 32.81 4.58 -16.90
C SER A 11 32.84 4.70 -15.36
N PRO A 12 33.68 5.57 -14.77
CA PRO A 12 33.72 5.80 -13.32
C PRO A 12 32.52 6.60 -12.78
N GLY A 13 31.49 6.86 -13.61
CA GLY A 13 30.32 7.67 -13.25
C GLY A 13 29.20 6.87 -12.60
N LYS A 14 28.33 7.58 -11.87
CA LYS A 14 27.11 7.04 -11.25
C LYS A 14 26.06 6.65 -12.29
N ILE A 15 25.10 5.81 -11.89
CA ILE A 15 23.94 5.40 -12.69
C ILE A 15 22.89 6.53 -12.62
N PRO A 16 22.65 7.27 -13.72
CA PRO A 16 21.67 8.34 -13.71
C PRO A 16 20.24 7.79 -13.80
N VAL A 17 19.37 8.30 -12.93
CA VAL A 17 17.93 8.10 -12.96
C VAL A 17 17.32 9.28 -13.71
N THR A 18 17.02 9.10 -14.99
CA THR A 18 16.49 10.15 -15.87
C THR A 18 15.01 9.96 -16.21
N GLY A 19 14.44 8.80 -15.86
CA GLY A 19 13.18 8.37 -16.44
C GLY A 19 13.33 8.09 -17.94
N VAL A 20 12.20 7.94 -18.63
CA VAL A 20 12.20 7.68 -20.07
C VAL A 20 12.36 9.01 -20.82
N THR A 21 13.43 9.10 -21.61
CA THR A 21 13.77 10.31 -22.38
C THR A 21 13.64 10.07 -23.89
N GLY A 22 13.58 11.16 -24.67
CA GLY A 22 13.58 11.10 -26.14
C GLY A 22 12.22 10.85 -26.81
N ASN A 23 11.16 10.60 -26.06
CA ASN A 23 9.77 10.42 -26.56
C ASN A 23 8.77 11.44 -25.99
N GLY A 24 9.25 12.52 -25.37
CA GLY A 24 8.39 13.54 -24.74
C GLY A 24 7.64 13.03 -23.51
N ILE A 25 6.63 13.78 -23.08
CA ILE A 25 5.79 13.43 -21.93
C ILE A 25 4.71 12.44 -22.38
N GLN A 26 4.70 11.25 -21.78
CA GLN A 26 3.74 10.17 -22.10
C GLN A 26 2.88 9.79 -20.90
N VAL A 27 1.76 9.14 -21.14
CA VAL A 27 0.76 8.84 -20.10
C VAL A 27 1.04 7.49 -19.45
N ARG A 28 1.17 7.47 -18.12
CA ARG A 28 0.98 6.26 -17.31
C ARG A 28 -0.52 6.00 -17.22
N MET A 29 -1.01 5.02 -17.97
CA MET A 29 -2.43 4.69 -18.05
C MET A 29 -2.82 3.56 -17.11
N GLU A 30 -4.11 3.44 -16.81
CA GLU A 30 -4.63 2.33 -16.02
C GLU A 30 -4.40 1.00 -16.76
N LEU A 31 -4.06 -0.06 -16.00
CA LEU A 31 -3.64 -1.35 -16.53
C LEU A 31 -4.67 -2.05 -17.43
N ARG A 32 -5.95 -2.07 -17.04
CA ARG A 32 -7.04 -2.63 -17.85
C ARG A 32 -7.29 -1.78 -19.09
N THR A 33 -7.14 -0.46 -18.98
CA THR A 33 -7.18 0.45 -20.13
C THR A 33 -6.07 0.13 -21.14
N MET A 34 -4.84 -0.07 -20.68
CA MET A 34 -3.74 -0.51 -21.55
C MET A 34 -4.07 -1.83 -22.23
N GLN A 35 -4.54 -2.82 -21.47
CA GLN A 35 -4.87 -4.14 -21.99
C GLN A 35 -5.97 -4.08 -23.06
N GLN A 36 -7.03 -3.32 -22.83
CA GLN A 36 -8.23 -3.32 -23.68
C GLN A 36 -8.10 -2.37 -24.88
N GLN A 37 -7.50 -1.20 -24.69
CA GLN A 37 -7.47 -0.14 -25.71
C GLN A 37 -6.13 -0.08 -26.45
N TYR A 38 -5.05 -0.58 -25.86
CA TYR A 38 -3.71 -0.56 -26.45
C TYR A 38 -3.08 -1.97 -26.46
N PRO A 39 -3.72 -2.97 -27.09
CA PRO A 39 -3.30 -4.37 -27.02
C PRO A 39 -1.89 -4.61 -27.57
N ASP A 40 -1.45 -3.82 -28.56
CA ASP A 40 -0.09 -3.92 -29.10
C ASP A 40 0.96 -3.44 -28.10
N MET A 41 0.67 -2.34 -27.37
CA MET A 41 1.51 -1.82 -26.28
C MET A 41 1.55 -2.80 -25.12
N PHE A 42 0.39 -3.35 -24.73
CA PHE A 42 0.28 -4.36 -23.69
C PHE A 42 1.07 -5.63 -24.04
N ASN A 43 1.04 -6.06 -25.30
CA ASN A 43 1.79 -7.22 -25.78
C ASN A 43 3.31 -7.04 -25.58
N VAL A 44 3.88 -5.93 -26.04
CA VAL A 44 5.32 -5.67 -25.90
C VAL A 44 5.72 -5.34 -24.46
N PHE A 45 4.80 -4.81 -23.65
CA PHE A 45 4.99 -4.66 -22.21
C PHE A 45 5.21 -6.02 -21.54
N LEU A 46 4.34 -7.01 -21.77
CA LEU A 46 4.51 -8.34 -21.18
C LEU A 46 5.80 -9.02 -21.64
N LEU A 47 6.13 -8.92 -22.93
CA LEU A 47 7.39 -9.46 -23.46
C LEU A 47 8.62 -8.77 -22.84
N GLY A 48 8.59 -7.45 -22.72
CA GLY A 48 9.65 -6.63 -22.12
C GLY A 48 9.83 -6.95 -20.64
N LEU A 49 8.74 -6.97 -19.86
CA LEU A 49 8.79 -7.26 -18.43
C LEU A 49 9.34 -8.66 -18.15
N ARG A 50 8.90 -9.65 -18.94
CA ARG A 50 9.46 -11.01 -18.86
C ARG A 50 10.95 -11.02 -19.14
N SER A 51 11.41 -10.36 -20.20
CA SER A 51 12.84 -10.28 -20.52
C SER A 51 13.65 -9.57 -19.43
N PHE A 52 13.07 -8.55 -18.81
CA PHE A 52 13.71 -7.77 -17.75
C PHE A 52 13.89 -8.60 -16.47
N MET A 53 12.85 -9.34 -16.08
CA MET A 53 12.88 -10.23 -14.92
C MET A 53 13.84 -11.43 -15.08
N GLN A 54 14.21 -11.77 -16.31
CA GLN A 54 15.14 -12.85 -16.64
C GLN A 54 16.61 -12.40 -16.73
N MET A 55 16.91 -11.12 -16.47
CA MET A 55 18.29 -10.64 -16.39
C MET A 55 19.06 -11.34 -15.28
N ASP A 56 20.38 -11.45 -15.44
CA ASP A 56 21.27 -11.91 -14.37
C ASP A 56 21.07 -11.05 -13.11
N GLN A 57 20.72 -11.70 -11.99
CA GLN A 57 20.42 -11.02 -10.72
C GLN A 57 21.61 -10.27 -10.12
N SER A 58 22.83 -10.48 -10.63
CA SER A 58 24.03 -9.73 -10.25
C SER A 58 24.23 -8.42 -11.02
N ASP A 59 23.49 -8.21 -12.11
CA ASP A 59 23.52 -6.95 -12.86
C ASP A 59 22.86 -5.85 -12.01
N PRO A 60 23.54 -4.72 -11.71
CA PRO A 60 23.02 -3.64 -10.85
C PRO A 60 21.72 -3.01 -11.37
N LEU A 61 21.45 -3.15 -12.67
CA LEU A 61 20.22 -2.67 -13.32
C LEU A 61 19.22 -3.80 -13.59
N SER A 62 19.46 -5.02 -13.10
CA SER A 62 18.46 -6.09 -13.15
C SER A 62 17.24 -5.77 -12.30
N TYR A 63 16.11 -6.39 -12.64
CA TYR A 63 14.89 -6.33 -11.81
C TYR A 63 15.18 -6.69 -10.34
N TYR A 64 16.02 -7.71 -10.10
CA TYR A 64 16.40 -8.15 -8.76
C TYR A 64 17.12 -7.06 -7.96
N GLN A 65 18.17 -6.45 -8.54
CA GLN A 65 18.95 -5.42 -7.84
C GLN A 65 18.13 -4.15 -7.60
N ILE A 66 17.30 -3.74 -8.57
CA ILE A 66 16.43 -2.58 -8.41
C ILE A 66 15.34 -2.85 -7.36
N ALA A 67 14.70 -4.04 -7.36
CA ALA A 67 13.78 -4.44 -6.30
C ALA A 67 14.47 -4.44 -4.92
N GLY A 68 15.72 -4.91 -4.85
CA GLY A 68 16.52 -4.95 -3.63
C GLY A 68 16.89 -3.58 -3.03
N ILE A 69 16.73 -2.47 -3.76
CA ILE A 69 16.91 -1.11 -3.20
C ILE A 69 15.89 -0.85 -2.09
N HIS A 70 14.64 -1.30 -2.28
CA HIS A 70 13.56 -1.06 -1.33
C HIS A 70 13.85 -1.69 0.03
N GLY A 71 14.26 -2.95 0.03
CA GLY A 71 14.38 -3.78 1.22
C GLY A 71 15.63 -4.66 1.21
N ARG A 72 15.44 -5.95 1.48
CA ARG A 72 16.51 -6.95 1.45
C ARG A 72 17.12 -7.01 0.03
N PRO A 73 18.45 -7.20 -0.08
CA PRO A 73 19.36 -7.71 0.94
C PRO A 73 20.02 -6.68 1.88
N TYR A 74 19.63 -5.40 1.85
CA TYR A 74 20.31 -4.33 2.61
C TYR A 74 21.79 -4.21 2.25
N VAL A 75 22.06 -4.02 0.96
CA VAL A 75 23.42 -3.86 0.43
C VAL A 75 23.60 -2.49 -0.23
N PRO A 76 24.84 -1.98 -0.32
CA PRO A 76 25.15 -0.79 -1.11
C PRO A 76 24.64 -0.90 -2.56
N TRP A 77 24.01 0.17 -3.05
CA TRP A 77 23.65 0.30 -4.46
C TRP A 77 24.34 1.54 -5.05
N ASP A 78 24.92 1.38 -6.24
CA ASP A 78 25.71 2.41 -6.95
C ASP A 78 26.72 3.15 -6.05
N GLY A 79 27.39 2.41 -5.17
CA GLY A 79 28.45 2.90 -4.29
C GLY A 79 27.99 3.79 -3.12
N ILE A 80 26.69 3.83 -2.80
CA ILE A 80 26.19 4.43 -1.56
C ILE A 80 26.34 3.42 -0.41
N GLY A 81 27.13 3.78 0.61
CA GLY A 81 27.30 2.98 1.83
C GLY A 81 26.12 3.13 2.79
N SER A 82 26.12 2.33 3.86
CA SER A 82 25.11 2.42 4.92
C SER A 82 25.47 3.45 6.00
N ALA A 83 24.43 3.97 6.65
CA ALA A 83 24.58 4.81 7.84
C ALA A 83 24.86 3.98 9.10
N PRO A 84 25.55 4.53 10.12
CA PRO A 84 25.71 3.86 11.40
C PRO A 84 24.35 3.53 12.02
N GLY A 85 24.16 2.27 12.42
CA GLY A 85 22.91 1.82 13.06
C GLY A 85 21.71 1.75 12.12
N PHE A 86 21.92 1.65 10.80
CA PHE A 86 20.83 1.47 9.84
C PHE A 86 19.97 0.24 10.18
N GLY A 87 18.66 0.39 10.05
CA GLY A 87 17.67 -0.67 10.22
C GLY A 87 16.78 -0.73 8.99
N GLY A 88 17.14 -1.58 8.02
CA GLY A 88 16.34 -1.79 6.81
C GLY A 88 17.00 -1.34 5.50
N GLY A 89 16.17 -1.23 4.45
CA GLY A 89 16.57 -0.86 3.09
C GLY A 89 16.54 0.65 2.88
N TYR A 90 16.67 1.11 1.63
CA TYR A 90 16.70 2.54 1.33
C TYR A 90 15.33 3.20 1.44
N CYS A 91 14.24 2.43 1.35
CA CYS A 91 12.90 2.99 1.30
C CYS A 91 12.57 3.83 2.53
N THR A 92 11.99 5.00 2.30
CA THR A 92 11.52 5.90 3.36
C THR A 92 10.05 5.61 3.63
N HIS A 93 9.74 5.01 4.79
CA HIS A 93 8.38 4.77 5.27
C HIS A 93 8.18 5.43 6.63
N THR A 94 6.95 5.84 6.92
CA THR A 94 6.62 6.67 8.08
C THR A 94 7.53 7.90 8.12
N SER A 95 7.54 8.60 6.98
CA SER A 95 8.46 9.68 6.67
C SER A 95 7.84 10.70 5.72
N ASN A 96 8.16 11.98 5.94
CA ASN A 96 7.90 13.07 5.01
C ASN A 96 8.56 12.90 3.63
N LEU A 97 9.51 11.96 3.46
CA LEU A 97 10.10 11.62 2.18
C LEU A 97 9.39 10.47 1.45
N PHE A 98 8.39 9.81 2.05
CA PHE A 98 7.71 8.64 1.47
C PHE A 98 7.29 8.84 0.02
N LEU A 99 6.46 9.87 -0.25
CA LEU A 99 5.97 10.16 -1.60
C LEU A 99 7.08 10.56 -2.58
N PRO A 100 7.94 11.57 -2.30
CA PRO A 100 8.97 11.97 -3.24
C PRO A 100 10.06 10.91 -3.45
N TRP A 101 10.40 10.07 -2.47
CA TRP A 101 11.42 9.02 -2.62
C TRP A 101 11.00 7.92 -3.60
N HIS A 102 9.73 7.50 -3.57
CA HIS A 102 9.23 6.45 -4.47
C HIS A 102 9.12 6.91 -5.93
N ARG A 103 9.10 8.22 -6.21
CA ARG A 103 9.02 8.75 -7.57
C ARG A 103 10.26 8.47 -8.45
N PRO A 104 11.50 8.83 -8.06
CA PRO A 104 12.70 8.42 -8.78
C PRO A 104 12.91 6.90 -8.74
N TYR A 105 12.40 6.20 -7.73
CA TYR A 105 12.43 4.74 -7.71
C TYR A 105 11.61 4.13 -8.87
N LEU A 106 10.39 4.66 -9.07
CA LEU A 106 9.56 4.33 -10.23
C LEU A 106 10.21 4.75 -11.56
N ALA A 107 10.88 5.90 -11.60
CA ALA A 107 11.59 6.34 -12.80
C ALA A 107 12.73 5.39 -13.19
N LEU A 108 13.48 4.85 -12.20
CA LEU A 108 14.56 3.88 -12.41
C LEU A 108 14.04 2.56 -12.98
N ILE A 109 13.01 1.95 -12.38
CA ILE A 109 12.47 0.69 -12.91
C ILE A 109 11.85 0.90 -14.31
N GLU A 110 11.20 2.04 -14.53
CA GLU A 110 10.52 2.36 -15.79
C GLU A 110 11.53 2.61 -16.93
N GLN A 111 12.63 3.34 -16.67
CA GLN A 111 13.64 3.58 -17.72
C GLN A 111 14.35 2.30 -18.15
N GLU A 112 14.59 1.37 -17.23
CA GLU A 112 15.21 0.08 -17.56
C GLU A 112 14.22 -0.83 -18.28
N LEU A 113 12.99 -0.93 -17.78
CA LEU A 113 11.94 -1.70 -18.45
C LEU A 113 11.62 -1.15 -19.85
N TYR A 114 11.64 0.17 -20.05
CA TYR A 114 11.43 0.77 -21.37
C TYR A 114 12.41 0.22 -22.41
N LYS A 115 13.68 0.02 -22.05
CA LYS A 115 14.69 -0.58 -22.94
C LYS A 115 14.29 -1.99 -23.36
N HIS A 116 13.79 -2.81 -22.44
CA HIS A 116 13.31 -4.16 -22.74
C HIS A 116 12.04 -4.15 -23.58
N VAL A 117 11.13 -3.20 -23.36
CA VAL A 117 9.92 -3.02 -24.19
C VAL A 117 10.29 -2.64 -25.62
N GLN A 118 11.26 -1.73 -25.81
CA GLN A 118 11.78 -1.39 -27.15
C GLN A 118 12.42 -2.62 -27.81
N GLN A 119 13.24 -3.39 -27.09
CA GLN A 119 13.88 -4.60 -27.61
C GLN A 119 12.85 -5.67 -28.01
N ALA A 120 11.79 -5.86 -27.21
CA ALA A 120 10.70 -6.76 -27.53
C ALA A 120 10.01 -6.35 -28.84
N ALA A 121 9.72 -5.07 -29.04
CA ALA A 121 9.16 -4.55 -30.28
C ALA A 121 10.10 -4.72 -31.49
N GLN A 122 11.40 -4.50 -31.30
CA GLN A 122 12.41 -4.65 -32.35
C GLN A 122 12.67 -6.11 -32.75
N SER A 123 12.35 -7.07 -31.88
CA SER A 123 12.55 -8.50 -32.14
C SER A 123 11.67 -9.08 -33.25
N PHE A 124 10.59 -8.38 -33.63
CA PHE A 124 9.72 -8.79 -34.72
C PHE A 124 10.42 -8.65 -36.08
N PRO A 125 10.14 -9.54 -37.05
CA PRO A 125 10.70 -9.42 -38.40
C PRO A 125 10.40 -8.07 -39.04
N ALA A 126 11.36 -7.52 -39.79
CA ALA A 126 11.20 -6.23 -40.46
C ALA A 126 9.95 -6.22 -41.36
N GLY A 127 9.16 -5.14 -41.26
CA GLY A 127 7.90 -4.97 -41.97
C GLY A 127 6.80 -4.41 -41.06
N ALA A 128 5.58 -4.37 -41.59
CA ALA A 128 4.44 -3.71 -40.95
C ALA A 128 4.18 -4.16 -39.50
N THR A 129 4.38 -5.44 -39.18
CA THR A 129 4.21 -5.95 -37.81
C THR A 129 5.21 -5.35 -36.83
N ARG A 130 6.50 -5.26 -37.20
CA ARG A 130 7.52 -4.62 -36.36
C ARG A 130 7.23 -3.14 -36.22
N ASP A 131 6.89 -2.46 -37.31
CA ASP A 131 6.62 -1.01 -37.30
C ASP A 131 5.44 -0.68 -36.37
N LYS A 132 4.39 -1.52 -36.39
CA LYS A 132 3.24 -1.44 -35.48
C LYS A 132 3.65 -1.55 -34.00
N TYR A 133 4.44 -2.57 -33.65
CA TYR A 133 4.89 -2.76 -32.26
C TYR A 133 5.91 -1.72 -31.81
N VAL A 134 6.78 -1.24 -32.70
CA VAL A 134 7.72 -0.15 -32.40
C VAL A 134 6.95 1.13 -32.11
N ALA A 135 5.94 1.47 -32.92
CA ALA A 135 5.09 2.64 -32.67
C ALA A 135 4.34 2.52 -31.33
N ALA A 136 3.83 1.34 -31.00
CA ALA A 136 3.18 1.10 -29.70
C ALA A 136 4.17 1.21 -28.52
N ALA A 137 5.37 0.65 -28.66
CA ALA A 137 6.42 0.68 -27.65
C ALA A 137 6.95 2.10 -27.40
N GLN A 138 7.01 2.96 -28.41
CA GLN A 138 7.53 4.33 -28.28
C GLN A 138 6.84 5.11 -27.16
N ASN A 139 5.52 4.94 -27.01
CA ASN A 139 4.70 5.66 -26.04
C ASN A 139 4.48 4.90 -24.73
N TRP A 140 5.11 3.73 -24.55
CA TRP A 140 4.90 2.94 -23.34
C TRP A 140 5.39 3.67 -22.08
N ARG A 141 4.58 3.58 -21.03
CA ARG A 141 4.89 3.95 -19.65
C ARG A 141 4.31 2.89 -18.71
N PHE A 142 4.85 2.76 -17.51
CA PHE A 142 4.44 1.76 -16.55
C PHE A 142 2.97 2.01 -16.14
N PRO A 143 2.06 1.03 -16.30
CA PRO A 143 0.65 1.24 -15.97
C PRO A 143 0.42 1.31 -14.46
N TYR A 144 -0.69 1.93 -14.03
CA TYR A 144 -1.15 1.87 -12.65
C TYR A 144 -2.31 0.88 -12.48
N TRP A 145 -2.44 0.32 -11.28
CA TRP A 145 -3.64 -0.42 -10.86
C TRP A 145 -4.47 0.46 -9.92
N ASP A 146 -5.60 0.96 -10.42
CA ASP A 146 -6.56 1.70 -9.60
C ASP A 146 -7.41 0.74 -8.77
N TRP A 147 -7.03 0.59 -7.50
CA TRP A 147 -7.70 -0.25 -6.51
C TRP A 147 -8.94 0.43 -5.88
N ALA A 148 -9.13 1.74 -6.09
CA ALA A 148 -10.26 2.52 -5.55
C ALA A 148 -11.40 2.69 -6.56
N ALA A 149 -11.10 2.73 -7.85
CA ALA A 149 -12.10 2.94 -8.89
C ALA A 149 -13.11 1.79 -8.99
N ILE A 150 -14.36 2.12 -9.36
CA ILE A 150 -15.38 1.13 -9.73
C ILE A 150 -14.95 0.42 -11.01
N PRO A 151 -14.69 -0.91 -10.96
CA PRO A 151 -14.34 -1.66 -12.16
C PRO A 151 -15.44 -1.54 -13.21
N CYS A 152 -15.07 -1.71 -14.48
CA CYS A 152 -16.07 -1.87 -15.53
C CYS A 152 -17.02 -3.05 -15.21
N SER A 153 -18.22 -3.05 -15.78
CA SER A 153 -19.23 -4.09 -15.52
C SER A 153 -18.75 -5.54 -15.72
N SER A 154 -17.80 -5.78 -16.63
CA SER A 154 -17.18 -7.09 -16.88
C SER A 154 -15.84 -7.30 -16.15
N CYS A 155 -15.33 -6.28 -15.47
CA CYS A 155 -14.03 -6.28 -14.81
C CYS A 155 -14.10 -6.82 -13.38
N LYS A 156 -12.95 -7.24 -12.88
CA LYS A 156 -12.73 -7.66 -11.48
C LYS A 156 -12.05 -6.53 -10.69
N ALA A 157 -12.30 -6.49 -9.37
CA ALA A 157 -11.69 -5.49 -8.48
C ALA A 157 -10.16 -5.65 -8.43
N PHE A 158 -9.73 -6.90 -8.22
CA PHE A 158 -8.35 -7.32 -8.51
C PHE A 158 -8.27 -7.77 -9.98
N PRO A 159 -7.49 -7.11 -10.85
CA PRO A 159 -7.45 -7.43 -12.27
C PRO A 159 -7.10 -8.90 -12.53
N THR A 160 -7.86 -9.57 -13.39
CA THR A 160 -7.65 -11.00 -13.72
C THR A 160 -6.24 -11.29 -14.23
N LEU A 161 -5.65 -10.37 -14.99
CA LEU A 161 -4.27 -10.45 -15.47
C LEU A 161 -3.21 -10.47 -14.34
N LEU A 162 -3.56 -10.10 -13.11
CA LEU A 162 -2.67 -10.25 -11.95
C LEU A 162 -2.84 -11.62 -11.27
N SER A 163 -3.95 -12.31 -11.52
CA SER A 163 -4.25 -13.64 -10.96
C SER A 163 -4.00 -14.79 -11.93
N ASP A 164 -3.98 -14.53 -13.24
CA ASP A 164 -3.76 -15.56 -14.24
C ASP A 164 -2.27 -15.91 -14.38
N GLN A 165 -1.95 -17.19 -14.24
CA GLN A 165 -0.57 -17.69 -14.37
C GLN A 165 -0.02 -17.57 -15.80
N TRP A 166 -0.90 -17.57 -16.80
CA TRP A 166 -0.53 -17.64 -18.20
C TRP A 166 -1.07 -16.42 -18.95
N ALA A 167 -0.27 -15.89 -19.88
CA ALA A 167 -0.67 -14.81 -20.76
C ALA A 167 -0.50 -15.22 -22.22
N THR A 168 -1.47 -14.87 -23.06
CA THR A 168 -1.38 -15.05 -24.51
C THR A 168 -0.76 -13.80 -25.12
N VAL A 169 0.34 -13.98 -25.84
CA VAL A 169 1.11 -12.89 -26.49
C VAL A 169 1.42 -13.26 -27.94
N THR A 170 1.57 -12.25 -28.78
CA THR A 170 2.16 -12.41 -30.11
C THR A 170 3.67 -12.24 -30.00
N THR A 171 4.43 -13.22 -30.51
CA THR A 171 5.89 -13.21 -30.57
C THR A 171 6.37 -13.09 -32.03
N PRO A 172 7.68 -12.94 -32.30
CA PRO A 172 8.22 -12.99 -33.66
C PRO A 172 7.90 -14.26 -34.44
N THR A 173 7.58 -15.36 -33.73
CA THR A 173 7.27 -16.68 -34.32
C THR A 173 5.78 -16.99 -34.36
N GLY A 174 4.92 -16.06 -33.95
CA GLY A 174 3.47 -16.22 -33.88
C GLY A 174 2.92 -16.10 -32.46
N VAL A 175 1.62 -16.38 -32.32
CA VAL A 175 0.92 -16.33 -31.02
C VAL A 175 1.40 -17.47 -30.13
N GLN A 176 1.74 -17.15 -28.88
CA GLN A 176 2.21 -18.10 -27.87
C GLN A 176 1.54 -17.83 -26.53
N THR A 177 1.45 -18.87 -25.71
CA THR A 177 1.11 -18.76 -24.29
C THR A 177 2.42 -18.79 -23.49
N ILE A 178 2.66 -17.75 -22.69
CA ILE A 178 3.84 -17.61 -21.84
C ILE A 178 3.44 -17.56 -20.36
N PRO A 179 4.32 -17.94 -19.42
CA PRO A 179 4.14 -17.56 -18.03
C PRO A 179 3.99 -16.04 -17.92
N ASN A 180 2.94 -15.60 -17.25
CA ASN A 180 2.59 -14.20 -17.11
C ASN A 180 3.56 -13.50 -16.15
N PRO A 181 4.36 -12.51 -16.60
CA PRO A 181 5.32 -11.82 -15.74
C PRO A 181 4.66 -10.91 -14.69
N LEU A 182 3.34 -10.69 -14.74
CA LEU A 182 2.60 -9.96 -13.71
C LEU A 182 2.05 -10.88 -12.60
N PHE A 183 2.14 -12.20 -12.77
CA PHE A 183 1.63 -13.17 -11.80
C PHE A 183 2.53 -13.29 -10.57
N ARG A 184 3.85 -13.29 -10.78
CA ARG A 184 4.91 -13.41 -9.76
C ARG A 184 6.29 -13.12 -10.39
N TYR A 185 7.31 -12.97 -9.55
CA TYR A 185 8.71 -13.03 -9.95
C TYR A 185 9.29 -14.43 -9.65
N ASP A 186 10.10 -14.96 -10.55
CA ASP A 186 10.78 -16.25 -10.39
C ASP A 186 12.27 -15.97 -10.14
N PHE A 187 12.79 -16.32 -8.97
CA PHE A 187 14.21 -16.16 -8.60
C PHE A 187 15.06 -17.22 -9.31
N HIS A 188 16.24 -16.85 -9.79
CA HIS A 188 17.12 -17.75 -10.57
C HIS A 188 18.61 -17.60 -10.23
N PRO A 189 19.04 -17.99 -9.02
CA PRO A 189 18.29 -18.67 -7.96
C PRO A 189 17.81 -17.71 -6.85
N VAL A 190 16.95 -18.22 -5.94
CA VAL A 190 16.76 -17.55 -4.65
C VAL A 190 18.07 -17.59 -3.85
N SER A 191 18.42 -16.47 -3.22
CA SER A 191 19.63 -16.33 -2.42
C SER A 191 19.26 -16.37 -0.94
N VAL A 192 19.71 -17.43 -0.24
CA VAL A 192 19.43 -17.61 1.19
C VAL A 192 20.05 -16.49 2.02
N SER A 193 21.24 -16.01 1.64
CA SER A 193 21.89 -14.89 2.33
C SER A 193 21.15 -13.58 2.14
N ASP A 194 20.52 -13.39 0.99
CA ASP A 194 19.81 -12.15 0.67
C ASP A 194 18.44 -12.14 1.34
N MET A 195 17.74 -13.28 1.30
CA MET A 195 16.41 -13.41 1.87
C MET A 195 16.44 -13.57 3.39
N VAL A 196 17.44 -14.24 3.97
CA VAL A 196 17.64 -14.44 5.43
C VAL A 196 16.57 -15.27 6.14
N TYR A 197 15.28 -14.97 5.97
CA TYR A 197 14.18 -15.61 6.71
C TYR A 197 13.52 -16.72 5.93
N ASN A 198 13.25 -17.84 6.59
CA ASN A 198 12.30 -18.83 6.06
C ASN A 198 10.86 -18.38 6.34
N PRO A 199 9.91 -18.64 5.43
CA PRO A 199 10.08 -19.41 4.20
C PRO A 199 10.56 -18.61 2.97
N PHE A 200 10.77 -17.28 3.05
CA PHE A 200 11.22 -16.45 1.92
C PHE A 200 12.54 -16.93 1.31
N ALA A 201 13.50 -17.35 2.13
CA ALA A 201 14.77 -17.93 1.69
C ALA A 201 14.64 -19.31 1.01
N SER A 202 13.48 -19.95 1.14
CA SER A 202 13.16 -21.24 0.50
C SER A 202 12.24 -21.12 -0.71
N TRP A 203 11.58 -19.97 -0.89
CA TRP A 203 10.67 -19.74 -2.00
C TRP A 203 11.44 -19.23 -3.23
N ASP A 204 11.43 -20.04 -4.28
CA ASP A 204 12.00 -19.72 -5.58
C ASP A 204 11.15 -18.75 -6.40
N VAL A 205 9.98 -18.36 -5.89
CA VAL A 205 9.06 -17.42 -6.55
C VAL A 205 8.35 -16.53 -5.53
N THR A 206 7.96 -15.33 -5.95
CA THR A 206 7.12 -14.49 -5.11
C THR A 206 5.75 -15.14 -4.87
N LYS A 207 5.26 -14.98 -3.64
CA LYS A 207 3.99 -15.55 -3.17
C LYS A 207 3.04 -14.44 -2.75
N ARG A 208 1.77 -14.58 -3.13
CA ARG A 208 0.66 -13.74 -2.68
C ARG A 208 -0.34 -14.63 -1.98
N TYR A 209 -0.68 -14.28 -0.75
CA TYR A 209 -1.53 -15.05 0.13
C TYR A 209 -1.17 -16.55 0.15
N PRO A 210 0.05 -16.92 0.59
CA PRO A 210 0.49 -18.30 0.60
C PRO A 210 -0.45 -19.20 1.43
N THR A 211 -0.63 -20.46 0.98
CA THR A 211 -1.47 -21.46 1.68
C THR A 211 -0.94 -21.87 3.05
N SER A 212 0.35 -21.65 3.32
CA SER A 212 1.01 -22.02 4.57
C SER A 212 2.31 -21.23 4.76
N TRP A 213 2.90 -21.31 5.95
CA TRP A 213 4.19 -20.69 6.29
C TRP A 213 5.34 -21.69 6.21
N ASP A 214 5.47 -22.37 5.06
CA ASP A 214 6.53 -23.34 4.82
C ASP A 214 6.93 -23.39 3.33
N ALA A 215 7.98 -24.16 3.02
CA ALA A 215 8.54 -24.24 1.66
C ALA A 215 7.56 -24.78 0.60
N SER A 216 6.51 -25.53 0.99
CA SER A 216 5.51 -26.10 0.09
C SER A 216 4.38 -25.13 -0.28
N ALA A 217 4.37 -23.93 0.29
CA ALA A 217 3.29 -22.98 0.10
C ALA A 217 3.06 -22.60 -1.38
N SER A 218 1.78 -22.49 -1.74
CA SER A 218 1.34 -22.00 -3.05
C SER A 218 0.58 -20.68 -2.90
N SER A 219 0.65 -19.81 -3.91
CA SER A 219 -0.10 -18.55 -3.90
C SER A 219 -1.59 -18.80 -4.08
N GLN A 220 -2.43 -18.02 -3.39
CA GLN A 220 -3.90 -18.08 -3.50
C GLN A 220 -4.45 -16.85 -4.23
N ASN A 221 -3.90 -16.54 -5.41
CA ASN A 221 -4.28 -15.36 -6.20
C ASN A 221 -5.78 -15.32 -6.56
N ASN A 222 -6.47 -16.46 -6.55
CA ASN A 222 -7.91 -16.56 -6.79
C ASN A 222 -8.76 -15.91 -5.67
N LEU A 223 -8.23 -15.77 -4.46
CA LEU A 223 -8.92 -15.12 -3.34
C LEU A 223 -8.87 -13.59 -3.42
N LEU A 224 -7.84 -13.05 -4.05
CA LEU A 224 -7.56 -11.60 -4.07
C LEU A 224 -8.73 -10.81 -4.68
N ASN A 225 -9.39 -11.30 -5.74
CA ASN A 225 -10.56 -10.59 -6.26
C ASN A 225 -11.66 -10.42 -5.20
N ASN A 226 -11.96 -11.44 -4.41
CA ASN A 226 -13.03 -11.36 -3.42
C ASN A 226 -12.64 -10.45 -2.26
N ILE A 227 -11.38 -10.50 -1.82
CA ILE A 227 -10.83 -9.58 -0.82
C ILE A 227 -10.94 -8.12 -1.27
N PHE A 228 -10.44 -7.84 -2.47
CA PHE A 228 -10.46 -6.48 -3.02
C PHE A 228 -11.89 -6.03 -3.32
N ALA A 229 -12.76 -6.89 -3.84
CA ALA A 229 -14.17 -6.56 -4.04
C ALA A 229 -14.88 -6.21 -2.71
N ASN A 230 -14.55 -6.92 -1.62
CA ASN A 230 -15.12 -6.68 -0.29
C ASN A 230 -14.65 -5.34 0.30
N SER A 231 -13.40 -4.94 0.05
CA SER A 231 -12.79 -3.72 0.62
C SER A 231 -12.80 -2.50 -0.31
N GLN A 232 -13.28 -2.65 -1.55
CA GLN A 232 -13.14 -1.64 -2.60
C GLN A 232 -13.83 -0.32 -2.27
N SER A 233 -15.03 -0.36 -1.69
CA SER A 233 -15.73 0.85 -1.23
C SER A 233 -14.95 1.57 -0.13
N ASN A 234 -14.38 0.83 0.81
CA ASN A 234 -13.56 1.40 1.88
C ASN A 234 -12.33 2.12 1.32
N TYR A 235 -11.60 1.48 0.40
CA TYR A 235 -10.46 2.10 -0.26
C TYR A 235 -10.84 3.35 -1.04
N ARG A 236 -11.98 3.34 -1.73
CA ARG A 236 -12.52 4.51 -2.43
C ARG A 236 -12.83 5.65 -1.46
N ASP A 237 -13.54 5.36 -0.38
CA ASP A 237 -13.93 6.36 0.62
C ASP A 237 -12.72 6.98 1.30
N ARG A 238 -11.72 6.16 1.68
CA ARG A 238 -10.46 6.65 2.25
C ARG A 238 -9.74 7.60 1.29
N LEU A 239 -9.57 7.20 0.02
CA LEU A 239 -8.89 8.03 -0.98
C LEU A 239 -9.67 9.32 -1.28
N TYR A 240 -11.00 9.27 -1.36
CA TYR A 240 -11.83 10.45 -1.57
C TYR A 240 -11.78 11.42 -0.38
N ASN A 241 -11.76 10.90 0.85
CA ASN A 241 -11.60 11.71 2.05
C ASN A 241 -10.24 12.41 2.08
N LEU A 242 -9.16 11.74 1.65
CA LEU A 242 -7.84 12.38 1.50
C LEU A 242 -7.89 13.59 0.55
N TYR A 243 -8.52 13.47 -0.61
CA TYR A 243 -8.61 14.61 -1.54
C TYR A 243 -9.49 15.75 -1.05
N THR A 244 -10.54 15.46 -0.29
CA THR A 244 -11.55 16.46 0.09
C THR A 244 -11.28 17.13 1.44
N ASN A 245 -10.45 16.52 2.29
CA ASN A 245 -10.26 16.98 3.68
C ASN A 245 -8.80 17.08 4.15
N TYR A 246 -7.80 16.65 3.35
CA TYR A 246 -6.39 16.65 3.77
C TYR A 246 -5.59 17.59 2.85
N ASN A 247 -5.33 18.80 3.33
CA ASN A 247 -4.67 19.86 2.58
C ASN A 247 -3.22 20.14 3.01
N ASN A 248 -2.67 19.34 3.94
CA ASN A 248 -1.29 19.42 4.40
C ASN A 248 -0.50 18.22 3.87
N PHE A 249 0.69 18.47 3.31
CA PHE A 249 1.50 17.42 2.69
C PHE A 249 1.88 16.28 3.65
N SER A 250 2.34 16.61 4.87
CA SER A 250 2.74 15.59 5.85
C SER A 250 1.55 14.73 6.27
N GLN A 251 0.38 15.34 6.56
CA GLN A 251 -0.83 14.59 6.89
C GLN A 251 -1.33 13.74 5.73
N PHE A 252 -1.24 14.23 4.50
CA PHE A 252 -1.65 13.48 3.31
C PHE A 252 -0.71 12.29 3.05
N GLY A 253 0.60 12.45 3.23
CA GLY A 253 1.59 11.49 2.77
C GLY A 253 2.12 10.51 3.82
N ASP A 254 2.21 10.91 5.09
CA ASP A 254 2.94 10.18 6.14
C ASP A 254 1.97 9.52 7.13
N SER A 255 2.16 8.22 7.41
CA SER A 255 1.39 7.47 8.41
C SER A 255 1.80 7.76 9.86
N ALA A 256 2.89 8.50 10.09
CA ALA A 256 3.41 8.80 11.41
C ALA A 256 2.38 9.50 12.30
N TRP A 257 2.22 9.02 13.54
CA TRP A 257 1.49 9.75 14.55
C TRP A 257 2.38 10.85 15.14
N ILE A 258 2.33 12.04 14.55
CA ILE A 258 3.20 13.17 14.93
C ILE A 258 2.63 13.94 16.14
N SER A 259 1.29 14.00 16.25
CA SER A 259 0.62 14.68 17.37
C SER A 259 -0.76 14.07 17.62
N SER A 260 -1.22 14.13 18.87
CA SER A 260 -2.59 13.74 19.24
C SER A 260 -3.62 14.62 18.53
N SER A 261 -4.23 14.06 17.49
CA SER A 261 -5.31 14.67 16.71
C SER A 261 -6.43 13.67 16.52
N SER A 262 -7.68 14.12 16.67
CA SER A 262 -8.88 13.33 16.36
C SER A 262 -9.42 13.59 14.97
N THR A 263 -8.76 14.47 14.21
CA THR A 263 -9.01 14.74 12.79
C THR A 263 -7.81 14.29 11.98
N ASN A 264 -8.02 14.01 10.69
CA ASN A 264 -6.94 13.76 9.74
C ASN A 264 -5.98 12.62 10.14
N ALA A 265 -6.52 11.52 10.68
CA ALA A 265 -5.73 10.36 11.11
C ALA A 265 -5.35 9.40 9.96
N ASP A 266 -5.88 9.60 8.75
CA ASP A 266 -5.52 8.79 7.58
C ASP A 266 -4.33 9.39 6.83
N SER A 267 -3.73 8.60 5.95
CA SER A 267 -2.74 9.07 5.00
C SER A 267 -2.71 8.16 3.77
N LEU A 268 -2.12 8.64 2.68
CA LEU A 268 -1.92 7.83 1.48
C LEU A 268 -1.00 6.63 1.79
N GLU A 269 -0.01 6.79 2.67
CA GLU A 269 0.82 5.68 3.16
C GLU A 269 -0.02 4.64 3.93
N SER A 270 -0.96 5.08 4.77
CA SER A 270 -1.85 4.16 5.51
C SER A 270 -2.78 3.35 4.59
N ILE A 271 -3.20 3.92 3.44
CA ILE A 271 -3.95 3.14 2.44
C ILE A 271 -3.01 2.21 1.69
N HIS A 272 -1.82 2.69 1.31
CA HIS A 272 -0.76 1.88 0.69
C HIS A 272 -0.43 0.62 1.52
N ASP A 273 -0.28 0.77 2.83
CA ASP A 273 0.01 -0.32 3.76
C ASP A 273 -1.09 -1.39 3.76
N ALA A 274 -2.35 -0.98 3.64
CA ALA A 274 -3.49 -1.89 3.52
C ALA A 274 -3.48 -2.67 2.20
N ILE A 275 -3.14 -2.02 1.07
CA ILE A 275 -3.01 -2.71 -0.22
C ILE A 275 -1.88 -3.74 -0.19
N HIS A 276 -0.72 -3.35 0.34
CA HIS A 276 0.41 -4.24 0.56
C HIS A 276 0.01 -5.49 1.33
N SER A 277 -0.65 -5.27 2.47
CA SER A 277 -1.01 -6.33 3.39
C SER A 277 -2.14 -7.23 2.86
N SER A 278 -3.12 -6.68 2.13
CA SER A 278 -4.18 -7.47 1.48
C SER A 278 -3.67 -8.30 0.30
N VAL A 279 -2.73 -7.80 -0.51
CA VAL A 279 -2.13 -8.59 -1.59
C VAL A 279 -1.20 -9.66 -1.03
N GLY A 280 -0.34 -9.26 -0.09
CA GLY A 280 0.66 -10.12 0.50
C GLY A 280 0.02 -11.22 1.33
N ASN A 281 -0.78 -10.84 2.33
CA ASN A 281 -1.40 -11.71 3.33
C ASN A 281 -0.47 -12.85 3.77
N ASN A 282 0.68 -12.46 4.33
CA ASN A 282 1.82 -13.30 4.70
C ASN A 282 2.77 -13.71 3.54
N GLY A 283 2.52 -13.23 2.33
CA GLY A 283 3.42 -13.32 1.18
C GLY A 283 4.40 -12.16 1.09
N HIS A 284 5.07 -12.02 -0.06
CA HIS A 284 6.16 -11.05 -0.25
C HIS A 284 5.67 -9.61 -0.11
N MET A 285 4.48 -9.28 -0.62
CA MET A 285 3.89 -7.93 -0.53
C MET A 285 3.56 -7.50 0.92
N THR A 286 3.63 -8.39 1.91
CA THR A 286 3.30 -8.10 3.32
C THR A 286 4.45 -7.49 4.12
N TYR A 287 5.69 -7.61 3.60
CA TYR A 287 6.89 -7.19 4.33
C TYR A 287 7.74 -6.23 3.51
N LEU A 288 8.16 -5.13 4.14
CA LEU A 288 9.03 -4.11 3.54
C LEU A 288 10.31 -4.72 2.94
N ASP A 289 10.83 -5.77 3.58
CA ASP A 289 11.99 -6.54 3.14
C ASP A 289 11.87 -7.06 1.70
N TYR A 290 10.68 -7.45 1.25
CA TYR A 290 10.52 -8.27 0.03
C TYR A 290 9.49 -7.77 -0.97
N ALA A 291 8.65 -6.81 -0.59
CA ALA A 291 7.49 -6.45 -1.38
C ALA A 291 7.83 -6.07 -2.83
N ALA A 292 8.93 -5.34 -3.04
CA ALA A 292 9.39 -4.88 -4.35
C ALA A 292 9.78 -6.00 -5.33
N PHE A 293 10.02 -7.23 -4.87
CA PHE A 293 10.24 -8.36 -5.77
C PHE A 293 8.95 -8.75 -6.50
N ASP A 294 7.77 -8.56 -5.92
CA ASP A 294 6.52 -8.93 -6.58
C ASP A 294 6.13 -7.88 -7.65
N PRO A 295 5.84 -8.27 -8.91
CA PRO A 295 5.48 -7.33 -9.97
C PRO A 295 4.31 -6.39 -9.67
N VAL A 296 3.38 -6.78 -8.79
CA VAL A 296 2.24 -5.93 -8.42
C VAL A 296 2.66 -4.72 -7.59
N PHE A 297 3.82 -4.77 -6.93
CA PHE A 297 4.42 -3.65 -6.20
C PHE A 297 4.47 -2.40 -7.08
N TRP A 298 5.00 -2.55 -8.29
CA TRP A 298 5.21 -1.43 -9.20
C TRP A 298 3.87 -0.83 -9.67
N LEU A 299 2.88 -1.67 -10.01
CA LEU A 299 1.54 -1.21 -10.40
C LEU A 299 0.85 -0.43 -9.27
N HIS A 300 1.03 -0.91 -8.03
CA HIS A 300 0.51 -0.26 -6.83
C HIS A 300 1.20 1.08 -6.57
N HIS A 301 2.53 1.13 -6.63
CA HIS A 301 3.31 2.35 -6.41
C HIS A 301 3.09 3.40 -7.50
N VAL A 302 2.82 3.00 -8.75
CA VAL A 302 2.40 3.96 -9.78
C VAL A 302 1.02 4.58 -9.46
N MET A 303 0.10 3.82 -8.83
CA MET A 303 -1.18 4.36 -8.34
C MET A 303 -0.99 5.31 -7.14
N VAL A 304 -0.03 5.03 -6.26
CA VAL A 304 0.36 5.95 -5.18
C VAL A 304 0.92 7.25 -5.75
N ASP A 305 1.84 7.16 -6.71
CA ASP A 305 2.41 8.34 -7.39
C ASP A 305 1.36 9.13 -8.18
N ARG A 306 0.39 8.44 -8.81
CA ARG A 306 -0.77 9.09 -9.44
C ARG A 306 -1.56 9.88 -8.41
N SER A 307 -1.87 9.27 -7.27
CA SER A 307 -2.67 9.91 -6.23
C SER A 307 -1.97 11.15 -5.66
N PHE A 308 -0.65 11.04 -5.48
CA PHE A 308 0.18 12.18 -5.11
C PHE A 308 0.16 13.29 -6.17
N ALA A 309 0.33 12.97 -7.46
CA ALA A 309 0.33 13.98 -8.53
C ALA A 309 -1.02 14.71 -8.66
N LEU A 310 -2.14 14.00 -8.49
CA LEU A 310 -3.47 14.62 -8.44
C LEU A 310 -3.57 15.58 -7.25
N TRP A 311 -3.14 15.15 -6.07
CA TRP A 311 -3.15 15.98 -4.86
C TRP A 311 -2.26 17.23 -5.00
N GLN A 312 -1.06 17.11 -5.58
CA GLN A 312 -0.17 18.25 -5.83
C GLN A 312 -0.80 19.31 -6.74
N THR A 313 -1.69 18.91 -7.66
CA THR A 313 -2.41 19.84 -8.54
C THR A 313 -3.48 20.61 -7.78
N LEU A 314 -3.99 20.07 -6.68
CA LEU A 314 -4.97 20.69 -5.80
C LEU A 314 -4.32 21.58 -4.73
N HIS A 315 -3.11 21.22 -4.27
CA HIS A 315 -2.40 21.84 -3.16
C HIS A 315 -0.97 22.23 -3.57
N THR A 316 -0.82 23.48 -4.03
CA THR A 316 0.46 23.99 -4.58
C THR A 316 1.31 24.73 -3.53
N ASP A 317 0.72 25.07 -2.39
CA ASP A 317 1.24 25.91 -1.31
C ASP A 317 1.83 25.13 -0.14
N THR A 318 1.74 23.80 -0.16
CA THR A 318 2.33 22.90 0.86
C THR A 318 3.19 21.83 0.19
N TYR A 319 4.29 21.45 0.84
CA TYR A 319 5.18 20.40 0.38
C TYR A 319 6.00 19.82 1.55
N VAL A 320 7.12 19.16 1.25
CA VAL A 320 8.02 18.57 2.25
C VAL A 320 8.60 19.66 3.15
N GLU A 321 8.23 19.64 4.43
CA GLU A 321 8.81 20.49 5.46
C GLU A 321 9.84 19.71 6.30
N PRO A 322 10.80 20.39 6.95
CA PRO A 322 11.78 19.75 7.82
C PRO A 322 11.13 18.89 8.92
N LEU A 323 11.44 17.60 8.95
CA LEU A 323 10.94 16.64 9.95
C LEU A 323 12.05 15.68 10.36
N ALA A 324 12.20 15.47 11.67
CA ALA A 324 13.11 14.44 12.17
C ALA A 324 12.56 13.05 11.86
N ALA A 325 13.38 12.21 11.20
CA ALA A 325 13.05 10.84 10.88
C ALA A 325 12.76 10.05 12.16
N VAL A 326 11.58 9.44 12.24
CA VAL A 326 11.17 8.65 13.41
C VAL A 326 11.70 7.21 13.38
N GLY A 327 12.14 6.74 12.22
CA GLY A 327 12.85 5.47 12.04
C GLY A 327 14.11 5.65 11.20
N SER A 328 14.99 4.65 11.20
CA SER A 328 16.16 4.63 10.32
C SER A 328 15.87 3.99 8.98
N THR A 329 16.59 4.38 7.93
CA THR A 329 16.72 3.66 6.67
C THR A 329 18.17 3.21 6.48
N PHE A 330 18.49 2.61 5.33
CA PHE A 330 19.87 2.25 4.96
C PHE A 330 20.84 3.44 5.02
N THR A 331 20.37 4.65 4.68
CA THR A 331 21.19 5.86 4.57
C THR A 331 20.87 6.94 5.59
N TYR A 332 19.74 6.83 6.30
CA TYR A 332 19.30 7.80 7.29
C TYR A 332 19.22 7.17 8.68
N PRO A 333 20.04 7.63 9.66
CA PRO A 333 19.78 7.33 11.06
C PRO A 333 18.44 7.93 11.52
N ALA A 334 17.81 7.30 12.51
CA ALA A 334 16.71 7.90 13.23
C ALA A 334 17.14 9.25 13.85
N GLY A 335 16.23 10.21 13.87
CA GLY A 335 16.48 11.60 14.31
C GLY A 335 17.10 12.51 13.24
N THR A 336 17.46 11.99 12.06
CA THR A 336 17.93 12.84 10.94
C THR A 336 16.80 13.77 10.50
N VAL A 337 17.06 15.09 10.50
CA VAL A 337 16.09 16.06 9.98
C VAL A 337 16.15 16.04 8.46
N ASN A 338 15.07 15.59 7.83
CA ASN A 338 14.90 15.56 6.39
C ASN A 338 13.95 16.67 5.94
N ASP A 339 14.27 17.33 4.85
CA ASP A 339 13.54 18.43 4.23
C ASP A 339 13.43 18.23 2.70
N GLU A 340 12.96 19.26 1.98
CA GLU A 340 12.76 19.16 0.54
C GLU A 340 14.06 18.99 -0.29
N ASP A 341 15.20 19.39 0.27
CA ASP A 341 16.53 19.33 -0.36
C ASP A 341 17.35 18.12 0.08
N SER A 342 16.82 17.33 1.01
CA SER A 342 17.43 16.07 1.45
C SER A 342 17.54 15.08 0.30
N ALA A 343 18.63 14.30 0.29
CA ALA A 343 18.95 13.42 -0.81
C ALA A 343 17.95 12.25 -0.92
N LEU A 344 17.41 11.99 -2.10
CA LEU A 344 16.60 10.80 -2.34
C LEU A 344 17.52 9.64 -2.73
N THR A 345 18.34 9.19 -1.78
CA THR A 345 19.31 8.11 -2.02
C THR A 345 18.62 6.78 -2.33
N PRO A 346 19.15 5.94 -3.24
CA PRO A 346 20.45 6.10 -3.90
C PRO A 346 20.36 6.72 -5.30
N PHE A 347 19.35 7.56 -5.58
CA PHE A 347 19.04 7.99 -6.93
C PHE A 347 19.81 9.26 -7.33
N PHE A 348 20.65 9.14 -8.36
CA PHE A 348 21.40 10.26 -8.91
C PHE A 348 20.74 10.84 -10.16
N LYS A 349 20.79 12.17 -10.32
CA LYS A 349 20.33 12.93 -11.50
C LYS A 349 21.26 12.73 -12.72
N ASP A 350 22.54 12.54 -12.46
CA ASP A 350 23.60 12.55 -13.46
C ASP A 350 24.73 11.58 -13.12
N THR A 351 25.66 11.41 -14.05
CA THR A 351 26.83 10.54 -13.87
C THR A 351 27.88 11.13 -12.92
N ALA A 352 27.75 12.40 -12.52
CA ALA A 352 28.63 13.04 -11.55
C ALA A 352 28.24 12.71 -10.09
N GLY A 353 27.04 12.17 -9.88
CA GLY A 353 26.54 11.76 -8.57
C GLY A 353 25.76 12.84 -7.83
N THR A 354 25.15 13.78 -8.55
CA THR A 354 24.20 14.72 -7.96
C THR A 354 22.93 13.98 -7.54
N ASN A 355 22.54 14.01 -6.26
CA ASN A 355 21.33 13.33 -5.80
C ASN A 355 20.04 13.97 -6.33
N TRP A 356 19.02 13.14 -6.56
CA TRP A 356 17.63 13.60 -6.55
C TRP A 356 17.27 14.18 -5.17
N THR A 357 16.37 15.16 -5.17
CA THR A 357 15.79 15.78 -3.96
C THR A 357 14.29 15.87 -4.17
N SER A 358 13.51 16.05 -3.10
CA SER A 358 12.06 16.22 -3.20
C SER A 358 11.71 17.39 -4.11
N THR A 359 12.39 18.54 -3.98
CA THR A 359 12.24 19.69 -4.88
C THR A 359 12.51 19.31 -6.34
N GLY A 360 13.55 18.51 -6.60
CA GLY A 360 13.92 18.07 -7.94
C GLY A 360 12.90 17.14 -8.59
N VAL A 361 12.12 16.39 -7.82
CA VAL A 361 11.12 15.43 -8.33
C VAL A 361 9.67 15.89 -8.12
N ARG A 362 9.47 17.13 -7.66
CA ARG A 362 8.14 17.69 -7.41
C ARG A 362 7.28 17.68 -8.67
N ASP A 363 7.86 18.01 -9.82
CA ASP A 363 7.22 17.89 -11.13
C ASP A 363 7.52 16.50 -11.74
N MET A 364 6.48 15.69 -11.88
CA MET A 364 6.56 14.35 -12.49
C MET A 364 7.04 14.37 -13.95
N THR A 365 6.82 15.48 -14.68
CA THR A 365 7.23 15.60 -16.09
C THR A 365 8.75 15.61 -16.25
N THR A 366 9.49 15.85 -15.15
CA THR A 366 10.95 15.66 -15.05
C THR A 366 11.40 14.29 -15.54
N PHE A 367 10.58 13.25 -15.33
CA PHE A 367 10.86 11.88 -15.76
C PHE A 367 10.11 11.47 -17.03
N GLY A 368 9.55 12.44 -17.75
CA GLY A 368 8.91 12.23 -19.04
C GLY A 368 7.53 11.56 -18.97
N TYR A 369 6.81 11.65 -17.85
CA TYR A 369 5.47 11.08 -17.74
C TYR A 369 4.42 12.05 -17.18
N THR A 370 3.15 11.68 -17.38
CA THR A 370 1.95 12.31 -16.80
C THR A 370 0.86 11.26 -16.58
N TYR A 371 -0.31 11.68 -16.10
CA TYR A 371 -1.50 10.86 -15.88
C TYR A 371 -2.68 11.36 -16.71
N PRO A 372 -3.67 10.50 -17.06
CA PRO A 372 -4.81 10.89 -17.90
C PRO A 372 -5.52 12.17 -17.42
N GLU A 373 -5.66 12.34 -16.10
CA GLU A 373 -6.35 13.47 -15.47
C GLU A 373 -5.54 14.77 -15.49
N LEU A 374 -4.23 14.68 -15.80
CA LEU A 374 -3.28 15.79 -15.76
C LEU A 374 -2.80 16.21 -17.15
N GLN A 375 -3.39 15.67 -18.22
CA GLN A 375 -3.06 16.04 -19.59
C GLN A 375 -3.65 17.41 -19.98
N ASN A 376 -3.15 17.97 -21.08
CA ASN A 376 -3.77 19.11 -21.80
C ASN A 376 -3.99 20.38 -20.94
N GLY A 377 -3.10 20.66 -19.99
CA GLY A 377 -3.20 21.86 -19.15
C GLY A 377 -4.30 21.75 -18.09
N ALA A 378 -4.46 20.55 -17.52
CA ALA A 378 -5.40 20.29 -16.42
C ALA A 378 -5.30 21.36 -15.32
N SER A 379 -6.46 21.80 -14.84
CA SER A 379 -6.60 22.75 -13.74
C SER A 379 -7.05 22.02 -12.47
N ALA A 380 -6.90 22.66 -11.32
CA ALA A 380 -7.48 22.14 -10.08
C ALA A 380 -8.97 21.82 -10.21
N SER A 381 -9.73 22.60 -10.99
CA SER A 381 -11.16 22.35 -11.24
C SER A 381 -11.42 21.11 -12.09
N SER A 382 -10.63 20.85 -13.15
CA SER A 382 -10.80 19.63 -13.94
C SER A 382 -10.37 18.39 -13.14
N VAL A 383 -9.32 18.51 -12.32
CA VAL A 383 -8.87 17.42 -11.44
C VAL A 383 -9.93 17.09 -10.38
N ARG A 384 -10.57 18.10 -9.76
CA ARG A 384 -11.72 17.90 -8.86
C ARG A 384 -12.84 17.13 -9.55
N ALA A 385 -13.20 17.50 -10.79
CA ALA A 385 -14.21 16.81 -11.56
C ALA A 385 -13.85 15.34 -11.81
N SER A 386 -12.61 15.05 -12.20
CA SER A 386 -12.13 13.67 -12.36
C SER A 386 -12.19 12.88 -11.06
N ILE A 387 -11.76 13.46 -9.93
CA ILE A 387 -11.79 12.81 -8.61
C ILE A 387 -13.25 12.53 -8.17
N ASN A 388 -14.16 13.49 -8.33
CA ASN A 388 -15.57 13.28 -8.01
C ASN A 388 -16.20 12.17 -8.85
N MET A 389 -15.88 12.12 -10.14
CA MET A 389 -16.38 11.09 -11.06
C MET A 389 -15.81 9.70 -10.77
N LEU A 390 -14.55 9.60 -10.31
CA LEU A 390 -13.89 8.33 -10.03
C LEU A 390 -14.19 7.79 -8.63
N TYR A 391 -14.25 8.67 -7.63
CA TYR A 391 -14.22 8.28 -6.21
C TYR A 391 -15.32 8.91 -5.35
N GLY A 392 -16.05 9.90 -5.87
CA GLY A 392 -17.14 10.55 -5.11
C GLY A 392 -18.35 9.63 -4.89
N LYS A 393 -19.36 10.14 -4.17
CA LYS A 393 -20.59 9.39 -3.87
C LYS A 393 -21.35 8.89 -5.12
N ASN A 394 -21.23 9.64 -6.22
CA ASN A 394 -21.80 9.30 -7.53
C ASN A 394 -20.75 8.71 -8.48
N ALA A 395 -19.70 8.06 -7.95
CA ALA A 395 -18.64 7.47 -8.75
C ALA A 395 -19.21 6.55 -9.84
N LEU A 396 -18.63 6.64 -11.03
CA LEU A 396 -19.05 5.88 -12.21
C LEU A 396 -18.12 4.68 -12.43
N SER A 397 -18.67 3.60 -12.97
CA SER A 397 -17.86 2.48 -13.47
C SER A 397 -17.02 2.92 -14.68
N ALA A 398 -15.87 2.27 -14.89
CA ALA A 398 -14.94 2.65 -15.95
C ALA A 398 -15.56 2.69 -17.37
N ASP A 399 -16.51 1.80 -17.67
CA ASP A 399 -17.28 1.77 -18.92
C ASP A 399 -18.30 2.91 -19.04
N ALA A 400 -18.91 3.33 -17.92
CA ALA A 400 -19.77 4.51 -17.88
C ALA A 400 -18.96 5.81 -18.10
N ILE A 401 -17.77 5.92 -17.53
CA ILE A 401 -16.83 7.03 -17.78
C ILE A 401 -16.43 7.08 -19.25
N ALA A 402 -16.04 5.94 -19.83
CA ALA A 402 -15.69 5.88 -21.26
C ALA A 402 -16.86 6.31 -22.16
N SER A 403 -18.08 5.92 -21.81
CA SER A 403 -19.30 6.29 -22.55
C SER A 403 -19.65 7.78 -22.42
N ALA A 404 -19.46 8.36 -21.23
CA ALA A 404 -19.64 9.79 -20.97
C ALA A 404 -18.63 10.63 -21.77
N ASN A 405 -17.35 10.24 -21.76
CA ASN A 405 -16.29 10.90 -22.52
C ASN A 405 -16.48 10.79 -24.05
N ALA A 406 -17.17 9.74 -24.53
CA ALA A 406 -17.51 9.57 -25.95
C ALA A 406 -18.76 10.37 -26.39
N GLY A 407 -19.37 11.18 -25.51
CA GLY A 407 -20.54 12.01 -25.82
C GLY A 407 -21.86 11.24 -25.94
N ASN A 408 -21.92 9.98 -25.48
CA ASN A 408 -23.06 9.08 -25.66
C ASN A 408 -23.83 8.76 -24.36
N GLY A 409 -23.50 9.40 -23.25
CA GLY A 409 -24.15 9.17 -21.95
C GLY A 409 -25.05 10.33 -21.51
N PRO A 410 -26.25 10.09 -20.94
CA PRO A 410 -26.92 11.11 -20.17
C PRO A 410 -26.04 11.45 -18.95
N TYR A 411 -25.72 12.73 -18.76
CA TYR A 411 -25.17 13.21 -17.50
C TYR A 411 -26.13 12.82 -16.37
N LEU A 412 -25.75 11.84 -15.55
CA LEU A 412 -26.54 11.41 -14.41
C LEU A 412 -26.31 12.39 -13.26
N ASN A 413 -27.12 13.45 -13.24
CA ASN A 413 -27.28 14.30 -12.07
C ASN A 413 -28.23 13.62 -11.07
N THR A 414 -27.81 12.49 -10.49
CA THR A 414 -28.49 11.93 -9.33
C THR A 414 -27.93 12.58 -8.07
N THR A 415 -28.43 13.76 -7.76
CA THR A 415 -28.58 14.16 -6.35
C THR A 415 -29.41 13.07 -5.69
N VAL A 416 -28.79 12.23 -4.86
CA VAL A 416 -29.53 11.43 -3.90
C VAL A 416 -30.20 12.43 -2.97
N SER A 417 -31.46 12.76 -3.27
CA SER A 417 -32.28 13.54 -2.36
C SER A 417 -32.50 12.69 -1.11
N ALA A 418 -31.83 13.06 -0.02
CA ALA A 418 -32.21 12.60 1.29
C ALA A 418 -33.56 13.26 1.61
N ASN A 419 -34.65 12.53 1.37
CA ASN A 419 -35.95 12.89 1.93
C ASN A 419 -35.84 12.81 3.46
N GLY A 420 -35.65 13.94 4.13
CA GLY A 420 -35.82 14.04 5.58
C GLY A 420 -35.05 15.16 6.26
N THR A 421 -35.63 16.37 6.30
CA THR A 421 -35.55 17.44 7.33
C THR A 421 -34.21 17.87 7.97
N ASP A 422 -33.06 17.34 7.58
CA ASP A 422 -31.74 17.87 7.93
C ASP A 422 -30.95 18.08 6.63
N ASP A 423 -30.44 19.30 6.42
CA ASP A 423 -29.88 19.78 5.15
C ASP A 423 -28.45 19.24 4.89
N PHE A 424 -27.91 18.43 5.82
CA PHE A 424 -26.54 17.93 5.80
C PHE A 424 -26.47 16.39 5.76
N HIS A 425 -25.53 15.86 4.96
CA HIS A 425 -25.12 14.46 5.07
C HIS A 425 -24.05 14.34 6.17
N HIS A 426 -24.09 13.32 7.02
CA HIS A 426 -23.02 13.08 7.99
C HIS A 426 -22.03 12.03 7.46
N GLU A 427 -20.74 12.33 7.56
CA GLU A 427 -19.67 11.34 7.44
C GLU A 427 -19.30 10.80 8.82
N TYR A 428 -19.03 9.50 8.90
CA TYR A 428 -18.62 8.80 10.11
C TYR A 428 -17.31 8.05 9.85
N ILE A 429 -16.32 8.28 10.70
CA ILE A 429 -14.97 7.74 10.53
C ILE A 429 -14.52 7.08 11.82
N CYS A 430 -13.97 5.87 11.72
CA CYS A 430 -13.25 5.23 12.81
C CYS A 430 -11.74 5.49 12.64
N ASN A 431 -11.19 6.37 13.46
CA ASN A 431 -9.76 6.65 13.51
C ASN A 431 -9.05 5.60 14.38
N ILE A 432 -7.86 5.20 13.98
CA ILE A 432 -7.08 4.15 14.63
C ILE A 432 -5.65 4.65 14.81
N VAL A 433 -5.11 4.46 16.01
CA VAL A 433 -3.68 4.59 16.31
C VAL A 433 -3.16 3.25 16.82
N SER A 434 -1.94 2.90 16.46
CA SER A 434 -1.28 1.70 16.96
C SER A 434 0.24 1.75 16.79
N GLN A 435 0.97 0.85 17.46
CA GLN A 435 2.42 0.71 17.35
C GLN A 435 2.88 -0.06 16.11
N LYS A 436 3.75 0.54 15.28
CA LYS A 436 4.23 -0.05 14.03
C LYS A 436 4.99 -1.37 14.23
N PHE A 437 5.71 -1.53 15.35
CA PHE A 437 6.59 -2.69 15.56
C PHE A 437 6.21 -3.58 16.76
N ALA A 438 5.13 -3.26 17.46
CA ALA A 438 4.77 -3.93 18.71
C ALA A 438 4.47 -5.43 18.56
N MET A 439 4.15 -5.91 17.35
CA MET A 439 3.83 -7.31 17.10
C MET A 439 4.92 -8.11 16.39
N ASN A 440 6.13 -7.53 16.29
CA ASN A 440 7.29 -8.20 15.70
C ASN A 440 7.03 -8.62 14.24
N GLY A 441 6.36 -7.76 13.47
CA GLY A 441 5.95 -8.02 12.10
C GLY A 441 4.62 -7.33 11.76
N SER A 442 4.19 -7.50 10.51
CA SER A 442 2.98 -6.88 9.98
C SER A 442 1.71 -7.50 10.59
N TYR A 443 0.70 -6.67 10.83
CA TYR A 443 -0.59 -7.07 11.36
C TYR A 443 -1.72 -6.19 10.82
N ALA A 444 -2.96 -6.55 11.10
CA ALA A 444 -4.11 -5.74 10.75
C ALA A 444 -5.15 -5.64 11.86
N VAL A 445 -5.83 -4.50 11.89
CA VAL A 445 -7.06 -4.23 12.63
C VAL A 445 -8.22 -4.28 11.65
N TYR A 446 -9.09 -5.24 11.82
CA TYR A 446 -10.29 -5.45 11.01
C TYR A 446 -11.49 -4.86 11.73
N VAL A 447 -12.22 -3.95 11.08
CA VAL A 447 -13.36 -3.24 11.67
C VAL A 447 -14.66 -3.73 11.02
N PHE A 448 -15.65 -4.08 11.83
CA PHE A 448 -16.89 -4.73 11.41
C PHE A 448 -18.13 -4.00 11.93
N LEU A 449 -19.26 -4.17 11.23
CA LEU A 449 -20.59 -3.81 11.71
C LEU A 449 -21.46 -5.05 11.86
N GLY A 450 -21.71 -5.43 13.11
CA GLY A 450 -22.43 -6.64 13.48
C GLY A 450 -21.49 -7.79 13.86
N ASN A 451 -22.08 -8.95 14.18
CA ASN A 451 -21.33 -10.08 14.71
C ASN A 451 -20.41 -10.72 13.66
N VAL A 452 -19.14 -10.92 14.02
CA VAL A 452 -18.18 -11.68 13.21
C VAL A 452 -18.37 -13.18 13.46
N SER A 453 -18.76 -13.93 12.43
CA SER A 453 -19.10 -15.36 12.55
C SER A 453 -17.91 -16.31 12.37
N THR A 454 -16.83 -15.87 11.73
CA THR A 454 -15.67 -16.72 11.48
C THR A 454 -14.73 -16.75 12.69
N ASN A 455 -14.15 -17.91 12.98
CA ASN A 455 -13.04 -18.05 13.93
C ASN A 455 -11.67 -18.13 13.22
N SER A 456 -11.65 -18.06 11.88
CA SER A 456 -10.42 -18.08 11.10
C SER A 456 -9.94 -16.66 10.83
N THR A 457 -8.67 -16.37 11.18
CA THR A 457 -8.05 -15.08 10.85
C THR A 457 -7.91 -14.85 9.35
N GLU A 458 -7.77 -15.93 8.59
CA GLU A 458 -7.67 -15.92 7.13
C GLU A 458 -8.99 -15.45 6.48
N GLU A 459 -10.13 -15.69 7.11
CA GLU A 459 -11.44 -15.33 6.58
C GLU A 459 -11.93 -13.93 6.99
N LEU A 460 -11.18 -13.21 7.85
CA LEU A 460 -11.58 -11.88 8.31
C LEU A 460 -11.75 -10.91 7.13
N GLN A 461 -10.84 -10.93 6.16
CA GLN A 461 -10.90 -10.09 4.95
C GLN A 461 -12.07 -10.44 4.02
N LEU A 462 -12.60 -11.65 4.13
CA LEU A 462 -13.71 -12.16 3.31
C LEU A 462 -15.06 -12.03 4.01
N SER A 463 -15.08 -11.54 5.25
CA SER A 463 -16.30 -11.42 6.03
C SER A 463 -17.21 -10.35 5.43
N HIS A 464 -18.48 -10.70 5.17
CA HIS A 464 -19.48 -9.83 4.54
C HIS A 464 -19.84 -8.57 5.35
N ASN A 465 -19.55 -8.60 6.65
CA ASN A 465 -19.79 -7.49 7.57
C ASN A 465 -18.51 -6.70 7.91
N LEU A 466 -17.39 -7.00 7.24
CA LEU A 466 -16.18 -6.19 7.29
C LEU A 466 -16.48 -4.83 6.64
N VAL A 467 -16.16 -3.76 7.36
CA VAL A 467 -16.26 -2.39 6.85
C VAL A 467 -14.95 -1.96 6.20
N GLY A 468 -13.83 -2.29 6.82
CA GLY A 468 -12.52 -1.96 6.31
C GLY A 468 -11.40 -2.53 7.16
N THR A 469 -10.19 -2.44 6.60
CA THR A 469 -8.97 -2.95 7.21
C THR A 469 -7.98 -1.82 7.33
N TYR A 470 -7.45 -1.65 8.54
CA TYR A 470 -6.25 -0.87 8.80
C TYR A 470 -5.10 -1.84 9.00
N SER A 471 -4.00 -1.65 8.26
CA SER A 471 -2.86 -2.56 8.28
C SER A 471 -1.61 -1.83 8.71
N VAL A 472 -0.76 -2.55 9.44
CA VAL A 472 0.58 -2.11 9.80
C VAL A 472 1.57 -2.86 8.93
N PHE A 473 2.22 -2.12 8.03
CA PHE A 473 3.22 -2.65 7.12
C PHE A 473 4.61 -2.45 7.71
N SER A 474 5.30 -3.55 8.00
CA SER A 474 6.59 -3.53 8.69
C SER A 474 7.57 -4.53 8.11
N ASN A 475 8.81 -4.48 8.61
CA ASN A 475 9.85 -5.45 8.29
C ASN A 475 9.63 -6.78 8.99
N MET A 476 10.28 -7.82 8.48
CA MET A 476 10.45 -9.06 9.24
C MET A 476 11.24 -8.79 10.53
N PRO A 477 10.89 -9.47 11.63
CA PRO A 477 11.58 -9.32 12.90
C PRO A 477 13.00 -9.92 12.87
N SER A 478 13.97 -9.29 13.53
CA SER A 478 15.33 -9.86 13.69
C SER A 478 15.84 -9.71 15.11
N ASP A 479 16.56 -10.71 15.61
CA ASP A 479 17.23 -10.69 16.92
C ASP A 479 18.19 -9.51 17.10
N ASN A 480 18.67 -8.92 15.99
CA ASN A 480 19.58 -7.76 15.98
C ASN A 480 18.87 -6.44 15.66
N ASN A 481 17.58 -6.47 15.34
CA ASN A 481 16.79 -5.29 15.03
C ASN A 481 15.98 -4.97 16.29
N HIS A 482 16.41 -3.96 17.04
CA HIS A 482 15.68 -3.38 18.17
C HIS A 482 14.34 -2.71 17.76
N MET A 483 13.73 -3.16 16.66
CA MET A 483 12.52 -2.60 16.08
C MET A 483 11.34 -2.74 17.03
N ALA A 484 11.23 -3.89 17.72
CA ALA A 484 10.20 -4.10 18.74
C ALA A 484 10.35 -3.16 19.96
N ASP A 485 11.55 -2.60 20.18
CA ASP A 485 11.82 -1.62 21.23
C ASP A 485 11.56 -0.17 20.76
N MET A 486 11.27 0.04 19.46
CA MET A 486 10.99 1.37 18.92
C MET A 486 9.54 1.76 19.20
N ASP A 487 9.38 2.87 19.94
CA ASP A 487 8.10 3.54 20.14
C ASP A 487 7.76 4.37 18.89
N LEU A 488 7.19 3.70 17.88
CA LEU A 488 6.72 4.35 16.65
C LEU A 488 5.23 4.09 16.45
N LYS A 489 4.43 5.09 16.79
CA LYS A 489 2.99 5.09 16.56
C LYS A 489 2.67 5.56 15.15
N ILE A 490 1.71 4.88 14.53
CA ILE A 490 1.15 5.22 13.22
C ILE A 490 -0.37 5.28 13.30
N THR A 491 -0.97 6.00 12.36
CA THR A 491 -2.43 6.15 12.27
C THR A 491 -3.01 5.74 10.92
N GLY A 492 -4.31 5.47 10.95
CA GLY A 492 -5.14 5.28 9.77
C GLY A 492 -6.61 5.42 10.11
N THR A 493 -7.45 5.23 9.10
CA THR A 493 -8.91 5.28 9.32
C THR A 493 -9.65 4.17 8.61
N VAL A 494 -10.85 3.88 9.12
CA VAL A 494 -11.89 3.11 8.45
C VAL A 494 -13.15 3.99 8.37
N PRO A 495 -13.44 4.57 7.19
CA PRO A 495 -14.72 5.22 6.94
C PRO A 495 -15.89 4.25 7.12
N LEU A 496 -16.92 4.67 7.86
CA LEU A 496 -18.09 3.86 8.21
C LEU A 496 -19.32 4.23 7.38
N THR A 497 -19.33 5.40 6.75
CA THR A 497 -20.52 6.01 6.14
C THR A 497 -21.17 5.11 5.09
N THR A 498 -20.42 4.57 4.13
CA THR A 498 -20.98 3.72 3.08
C THR A 498 -21.65 2.47 3.65
N SER A 499 -21.03 1.82 4.64
CA SER A 499 -21.64 0.66 5.30
C SER A 499 -22.87 1.06 6.12
N LEU A 500 -22.86 2.20 6.80
CA LEU A 500 -24.00 2.73 7.55
C LEU A 500 -25.19 3.10 6.64
N LEU A 501 -24.92 3.63 5.44
CA LEU A 501 -25.96 3.86 4.43
C LEU A 501 -26.61 2.55 4.00
N GLY A 502 -25.82 1.49 3.80
CA GLY A 502 -26.38 0.15 3.55
C GLY A 502 -27.25 -0.36 4.71
N LYS A 503 -26.93 0.00 5.96
CA LYS A 503 -27.76 -0.31 7.14
C LYS A 503 -29.02 0.54 7.23
N LEU A 504 -28.99 1.77 6.73
CA LEU A 504 -30.18 2.60 6.58
C LEU A 504 -31.11 2.01 5.51
N GLU A 505 -30.57 1.62 4.36
CA GLU A 505 -31.31 1.00 3.26
C GLU A 505 -31.95 -0.34 3.66
N SER A 506 -31.27 -1.14 4.48
CA SER A 506 -31.82 -2.40 5.00
C SER A 506 -32.86 -2.22 6.11
N GLY A 507 -33.01 -0.99 6.64
CA GLY A 507 -33.88 -0.68 7.78
C GLY A 507 -33.30 -1.07 9.16
N GLU A 508 -32.04 -1.51 9.22
CA GLU A 508 -31.32 -1.78 10.48
C GLU A 508 -30.94 -0.50 11.23
N LEU A 509 -30.77 0.63 10.51
CA LEU A 509 -30.48 1.96 11.03
C LEU A 509 -31.64 2.90 10.67
N GLN A 510 -32.09 3.72 11.63
CA GLN A 510 -33.25 4.59 11.45
C GLN A 510 -32.95 5.85 10.62
N SER A 511 -31.81 6.50 10.86
CA SER A 511 -31.33 7.62 10.05
C SER A 511 -29.82 7.82 10.21
N MET A 512 -29.23 8.65 9.36
CA MET A 512 -27.80 9.04 9.45
C MET A 512 -27.52 10.13 10.49
N LEU A 513 -28.49 10.51 11.33
CA LEU A 513 -28.27 11.49 12.40
C LEU A 513 -27.44 10.86 13.53
N PRO A 514 -26.52 11.61 14.18
CA PRO A 514 -25.70 11.09 15.28
C PRO A 514 -26.53 10.42 16.39
N ALA A 515 -27.72 10.96 16.69
CA ALA A 515 -28.65 10.41 17.68
C ALA A 515 -29.09 8.96 17.42
N HIS A 516 -29.07 8.50 16.15
CA HIS A 516 -29.36 7.11 15.80
C HIS A 516 -28.10 6.31 15.49
N VAL A 517 -27.09 6.94 14.88
CA VAL A 517 -25.83 6.29 14.49
C VAL A 517 -24.98 5.93 15.71
N GLU A 518 -24.83 6.82 16.68
CA GLU A 518 -23.99 6.56 17.86
C GLU A 518 -24.48 5.36 18.68
N PRO A 519 -25.78 5.23 19.05
CA PRO A 519 -26.28 4.03 19.71
C PRO A 519 -26.13 2.76 18.86
N TYR A 520 -26.33 2.86 17.54
CA TYR A 520 -26.15 1.74 16.62
C TYR A 520 -24.70 1.25 16.62
N LEU A 521 -23.74 2.16 16.45
CA LEU A 521 -22.31 1.85 16.45
C LEU A 521 -21.85 1.32 17.80
N ARG A 522 -22.31 1.90 18.91
CA ARG A 522 -21.97 1.40 20.25
C ARG A 522 -22.31 -0.07 20.43
N LYS A 523 -23.44 -0.50 19.85
CA LYS A 523 -23.90 -1.90 19.87
C LYS A 523 -23.19 -2.79 18.84
N ASN A 524 -22.95 -2.29 17.63
CA ASN A 524 -22.60 -3.14 16.48
C ASN A 524 -21.16 -2.98 15.98
N LEU A 525 -20.45 -1.91 16.33
CA LEU A 525 -19.06 -1.72 15.93
C LEU A 525 -18.17 -2.67 16.74
N GLN A 526 -17.51 -3.57 16.02
CA GLN A 526 -16.58 -4.56 16.54
C GLN A 526 -15.26 -4.45 15.79
N TRP A 527 -14.16 -4.81 16.45
CA TRP A 527 -12.86 -4.93 15.80
C TRP A 527 -12.11 -6.14 16.30
N ARG A 528 -11.27 -6.69 15.43
CA ARG A 528 -10.37 -7.82 15.71
C ARG A 528 -9.00 -7.49 15.19
N VAL A 529 -7.97 -8.06 15.81
CA VAL A 529 -6.58 -7.86 15.42
C VAL A 529 -5.97 -9.20 15.05
N ALA A 530 -5.27 -9.30 13.93
CA ALA A 530 -4.57 -10.52 13.57
C ALA A 530 -3.20 -10.21 12.97
N LYS A 531 -2.23 -11.08 13.25
CA LYS A 531 -0.95 -11.08 12.56
C LYS A 531 -1.08 -11.82 11.24
N TYR A 532 -0.29 -11.41 10.26
CA TYR A 532 -0.23 -12.12 8.99
C TYR A 532 0.51 -13.46 9.09
N GLU A 533 1.53 -13.56 9.94
CA GLU A 533 2.26 -14.81 10.23
C GLU A 533 1.43 -15.88 10.96
N GLY A 534 0.23 -15.51 11.44
CA GLY A 534 -0.74 -16.42 12.03
C GLY A 534 -1.27 -15.95 13.37
N GLY A 535 -2.56 -16.22 13.59
CA GLY A 535 -3.21 -16.04 14.88
C GLY A 535 -3.84 -14.68 15.10
N GLU A 536 -5.02 -14.73 15.71
CA GLU A 536 -5.68 -13.54 16.22
C GLU A 536 -4.93 -13.08 17.47
N VAL A 537 -4.79 -11.78 17.61
CA VAL A 537 -4.25 -11.15 18.80
C VAL A 537 -5.40 -10.60 19.60
N ASN A 538 -5.44 -10.94 20.88
CA ASN A 538 -6.39 -10.33 21.79
C ASN A 538 -6.16 -8.82 21.81
N VAL A 539 -7.21 -8.08 21.49
CA VAL A 539 -7.18 -6.62 21.34
C VAL A 539 -6.62 -5.92 22.58
N ALA A 540 -6.88 -6.45 23.78
CA ALA A 540 -6.37 -5.88 25.03
C ALA A 540 -4.84 -5.96 25.15
N ASP A 541 -4.20 -6.85 24.40
CA ASP A 541 -2.76 -7.11 24.45
C ASP A 541 -2.02 -6.34 23.35
N VAL A 542 -2.71 -5.54 22.53
CA VAL A 542 -2.10 -4.73 21.47
C VAL A 542 -1.63 -3.39 22.05
N PRO A 543 -0.32 -3.11 22.10
CA PRO A 543 0.21 -1.88 22.68
C PRO A 543 -0.29 -0.64 21.95
N ASP A 544 -0.73 0.34 22.74
CA ASP A 544 -1.19 1.67 22.32
C ASP A 544 -2.27 1.66 21.23
N LEU A 545 -2.98 0.55 21.07
CA LEU A 545 -4.13 0.49 20.18
C LEU A 545 -5.26 1.33 20.77
N SER A 546 -5.71 2.32 20.01
CA SER A 546 -6.90 3.06 20.36
C SER A 546 -7.74 3.39 19.13
N LEU A 547 -9.04 3.13 19.22
CA LEU A 547 -10.02 3.46 18.18
C LEU A 547 -10.94 4.58 18.66
N ASN A 548 -11.09 5.63 17.86
CA ASN A 548 -11.99 6.75 18.13
C ASN A 548 -12.93 6.99 16.95
N VAL A 549 -14.22 7.16 17.22
CA VAL A 549 -15.21 7.46 16.17
C VAL A 549 -15.52 8.94 16.17
N VAL A 550 -15.47 9.55 14.99
CA VAL A 550 -15.86 10.94 14.78
C VAL A 550 -16.94 11.04 13.70
N SER A 551 -17.72 12.11 13.75
CA SER A 551 -18.66 12.48 12.70
C SER A 551 -18.41 13.91 12.23
N ALA A 552 -18.76 14.22 10.98
CA ALA A 552 -18.74 15.59 10.46
C ALA A 552 -19.97 15.81 9.55
N PRO A 553 -20.68 16.94 9.67
CA PRO A 553 -21.67 17.32 8.68
C PRO A 553 -20.97 17.73 7.38
N ILE A 554 -21.53 17.31 6.25
CA ILE A 554 -21.03 17.56 4.91
C ILE A 554 -22.08 18.33 4.14
N THR A 555 -21.64 19.45 3.58
CA THR A 555 -22.38 20.14 2.52
C THR A 555 -21.97 19.50 1.18
N PRO A 556 -22.92 18.97 0.38
CA PRO A 556 -22.63 18.45 -0.95
C PRO A 556 -21.87 19.46 -1.82
N ALA A 557 -21.07 18.96 -2.76
CA ALA A 557 -20.48 19.81 -3.77
C ALA A 557 -21.58 20.53 -4.57
N ALA A 558 -21.42 21.83 -4.82
CA ALA A 558 -22.40 22.62 -5.57
C ALA A 558 -22.40 22.28 -7.08
N SER A 559 -21.30 21.72 -7.58
CA SER A 559 -21.08 21.35 -8.97
C SER A 559 -20.08 20.20 -9.08
N GLU A 560 -19.97 19.61 -10.27
CA GLU A 560 -19.04 18.50 -10.55
C GLU A 560 -17.57 18.84 -10.32
N ASN A 561 -17.18 20.12 -10.44
CA ASN A 561 -15.80 20.60 -10.35
C ASN A 561 -15.44 21.20 -8.98
N GLU A 562 -16.33 21.05 -7.99
CA GLU A 562 -16.12 21.43 -6.60
C GLU A 562 -16.10 20.20 -5.71
N PHE A 563 -15.41 20.26 -4.58
CA PHE A 563 -15.46 19.21 -3.58
C PHE A 563 -16.55 19.50 -2.54
N PRO A 564 -17.08 18.46 -1.88
CA PRO A 564 -17.93 18.65 -0.71
C PRO A 564 -17.18 19.42 0.38
N GLN A 565 -17.92 20.22 1.15
CA GLN A 565 -17.36 20.98 2.26
C GLN A 565 -17.58 20.23 3.57
N TRP A 566 -16.47 19.97 4.26
CA TRP A 566 -16.46 19.36 5.58
C TRP A 566 -16.73 20.41 6.66
N GLY A 567 -17.74 20.16 7.49
CA GLY A 567 -17.99 20.93 8.70
C GLY A 567 -17.09 20.49 9.86
N ALA A 568 -17.33 21.09 11.03
CA ALA A 568 -16.61 20.74 12.24
C ALA A 568 -16.88 19.28 12.66
N PHE A 569 -15.85 18.59 13.12
CA PHE A 569 -15.92 17.23 13.63
C PHE A 569 -16.58 17.19 14.99
N THR A 570 -17.27 16.09 15.29
CA THR A 570 -17.82 15.77 16.61
C THR A 570 -17.33 14.38 17.01
N ALA A 571 -16.81 14.24 18.22
CA ALA A 571 -16.33 12.96 18.70
C ALA A 571 -17.48 12.16 19.30
N LEU A 572 -17.59 10.90 18.90
CA LEU A 572 -18.56 9.94 19.40
C LEU A 572 -17.83 8.94 20.31
N THR A 573 -17.11 9.46 21.30
CA THR A 573 -16.19 8.69 22.17
C THR A 573 -16.88 7.50 22.84
N SER A 574 -18.18 7.63 23.14
CA SER A 574 -18.98 6.59 23.79
C SER A 574 -19.13 5.30 22.97
N VAL A 575 -18.87 5.35 21.65
CA VAL A 575 -18.95 4.19 20.74
C VAL A 575 -17.91 3.13 21.10
N THR A 576 -16.69 3.57 21.45
CA THR A 576 -15.54 2.71 21.71
C THR A 576 -15.05 2.78 23.16
N ALA A 577 -15.39 3.82 23.92
CA ALA A 577 -14.98 3.95 25.32
C ALA A 577 -15.36 2.72 26.18
N GLY A 578 -14.40 2.25 26.97
CA GLY A 578 -14.56 1.08 27.84
C GLY A 578 -14.47 -0.28 27.14
N LYS A 579 -14.26 -0.32 25.81
CA LYS A 579 -13.93 -1.55 25.08
C LYS A 579 -12.39 -1.71 25.00
N PRO A 580 -11.85 -2.95 24.99
CA PRO A 580 -10.42 -3.18 24.76
C PRO A 580 -9.93 -2.51 23.47
N GLY A 581 -8.82 -1.77 23.52
CA GLY A 581 -8.32 -0.99 22.38
C GLY A 581 -9.24 0.16 21.94
N GLY A 582 -10.25 0.54 22.74
CA GLY A 582 -11.19 1.61 22.44
C GLY A 582 -10.62 3.01 22.70
N TYR A 583 -11.51 4.00 22.79
CA TYR A 583 -11.12 5.41 23.01
C TYR A 583 -10.24 5.58 24.26
N SER A 584 -9.11 6.27 24.08
CA SER A 584 -8.25 6.78 25.15
C SER A 584 -7.94 8.26 24.91
N ALA A 585 -8.16 9.09 25.94
CA ALA A 585 -7.83 10.51 25.92
C ALA A 585 -6.31 10.78 25.86
N GLU A 586 -5.47 9.75 26.03
CA GLU A 586 -4.03 9.83 25.78
C GLU A 586 -3.71 10.10 24.31
N TYR A 587 -4.48 9.48 23.39
CA TYR A 587 -4.21 9.53 21.96
C TYR A 587 -5.10 10.51 21.21
N TRP A 588 -6.32 10.70 21.69
CA TRP A 588 -7.37 11.44 20.98
C TRP A 588 -7.75 12.71 21.72
N ASN A 589 -7.18 13.83 21.28
CA ASN A 589 -7.59 15.15 21.75
C ASN A 589 -8.90 15.55 21.06
N CYS A 590 -10.02 15.40 21.74
CA CYS A 590 -11.32 15.91 21.33
C CYS A 590 -12.19 16.21 22.56
N PRO A 591 -13.24 17.05 22.42
CA PRO A 591 -14.19 17.26 23.50
C PRO A 591 -15.01 15.99 23.80
N GLU A 592 -14.93 15.50 25.04
CA GLU A 592 -15.71 14.33 25.49
C GLU A 592 -17.20 14.63 25.69
N ASP A 593 -17.58 15.91 25.73
CA ASP A 593 -18.96 16.37 25.86
C ASP A 593 -19.74 16.35 24.54
N GLY A 594 -19.11 15.89 23.45
CA GLY A 594 -19.69 15.86 22.11
C GLY A 594 -19.78 17.23 21.46
N SER A 595 -19.08 18.25 21.98
CA SER A 595 -18.97 19.53 21.29
C SER A 595 -18.11 19.42 20.02
N SER A 596 -18.45 20.23 19.02
CA SER A 596 -17.78 20.22 17.72
C SER A 596 -16.39 20.88 17.78
N PHE A 597 -15.44 20.39 17.00
CA PHE A 597 -14.07 20.88 16.89
C PHE A 597 -13.56 20.84 15.45
N ASP A 598 -12.59 21.68 15.10
CA ASP A 598 -11.97 21.68 13.78
C ASP A 598 -10.64 20.90 13.75
N SER A 599 -9.98 20.87 12.59
CA SER A 599 -8.68 20.22 12.42
C SER A 599 -7.50 20.98 13.03
N SER A 600 -7.71 22.23 13.47
CA SER A 600 -6.73 23.05 14.18
C SER A 600 -6.81 22.89 15.69
N TYR A 601 -7.80 22.15 16.19
CA TYR A 601 -8.05 21.93 17.60
C TYR A 601 -6.82 21.29 18.26
N SER A 602 -6.05 22.14 18.93
CA SER A 602 -4.90 21.80 19.73
C SER A 602 -5.23 22.24 21.14
N ARG A 603 -5.56 21.29 22.03
CA ARG A 603 -5.83 21.63 23.43
C ARG A 603 -4.53 22.07 24.12
N PRO A 604 -4.37 23.33 24.59
CA PRO A 604 -3.18 23.74 25.34
C PRO A 604 -3.40 23.58 26.87
N ALA A 605 -2.37 23.11 27.59
CA ALA A 605 -2.40 22.82 29.04
C ALA A 605 -2.20 24.07 29.95
N PRO A 606 -2.59 24.03 31.25
CA PRO A 606 -1.56 24.04 32.33
C PRO A 606 -1.99 23.38 33.68
N ALA A 607 -1.16 23.05 34.69
CA ALA A 607 0.30 22.99 34.96
C ALA A 607 0.52 22.26 36.34
N PRO A 608 1.62 22.48 37.08
CA PRO A 608 2.89 21.75 37.16
C PRO A 608 3.00 20.74 38.33
N VAL A 609 4.08 19.95 38.24
CA VAL A 609 4.66 18.94 39.14
C VAL A 609 4.52 19.22 40.65
N ALA A 610 4.03 18.24 41.41
CA ALA A 610 4.19 18.20 42.86
C ALA A 610 5.69 18.02 43.22
N PRO A 611 6.25 18.79 44.16
CA PRO A 611 7.68 18.73 44.46
C PRO A 611 8.08 17.33 44.93
N ALA A 612 9.18 16.83 44.36
CA ALA A 612 9.79 15.56 44.73
C ALA A 612 10.10 15.52 46.23
N ALA A 613 9.77 14.40 46.87
CA ALA A 613 10.29 14.07 48.20
C ALA A 613 11.83 14.00 48.15
N PRO A 614 12.54 14.51 49.17
CA PRO A 614 14.00 14.58 49.15
C PRO A 614 14.62 13.18 49.08
N ALA A 615 15.63 13.05 48.22
CA ALA A 615 16.39 11.82 48.00
C ALA A 615 16.95 11.25 49.31
N SER A 616 16.64 9.97 49.57
CA SER A 616 17.38 9.18 50.54
C SER A 616 18.71 8.74 49.94
N SER A 617 19.77 9.06 50.67
CA SER A 617 21.15 8.69 50.39
C SER A 617 21.39 7.17 50.49
N ALA A 618 21.94 6.56 49.44
CA ALA A 618 22.68 5.30 49.52
C ALA A 618 23.78 5.34 48.44
N VAL A 619 24.98 5.85 48.77
CA VAL A 619 26.18 5.07 49.09
C VAL A 619 26.42 3.94 48.07
N GLY A 620 27.25 4.23 47.06
CA GLY A 620 27.91 3.21 46.27
C GLY A 620 29.17 2.69 46.96
N PRO A 621 29.60 1.45 46.67
CA PRO A 621 30.97 1.05 46.90
C PRO A 621 31.72 0.86 45.56
N TYR A 622 32.85 1.57 45.46
CA TYR A 622 34.17 1.21 44.88
C TYR A 622 34.27 -0.01 43.92
N GLY A 623 35.10 -0.01 42.88
CA GLY A 623 36.25 0.84 42.62
C GLY A 623 37.08 0.36 41.42
N ASN A 624 38.09 1.16 41.13
CA ASN A 624 39.06 1.08 40.04
C ASN A 624 39.96 -0.18 40.11
N GLY A 625 40.24 -0.82 38.98
CA GLY A 625 41.17 -1.97 38.92
C GLY A 625 41.52 -2.44 37.51
N THR A 626 42.72 -2.10 37.07
CA THR A 626 43.42 -2.59 35.87
C THR A 626 43.80 -4.07 35.96
N ALA A 627 43.68 -4.83 34.85
CA ALA A 627 44.72 -5.70 34.23
C ALA A 627 44.17 -6.95 33.49
N ALA A 628 44.74 -7.15 32.28
CA ALA A 628 45.09 -8.41 31.60
C ALA A 628 44.03 -9.49 31.27
N SER A 629 43.93 -9.82 29.97
CA SER A 629 43.41 -11.09 29.42
C SER A 629 44.22 -12.31 29.92
N PRO A 630 43.69 -13.54 29.76
CA PRO A 630 43.99 -14.31 28.55
C PRO A 630 42.82 -15.17 28.00
N VAL A 631 43.09 -15.70 26.80
CA VAL A 631 42.25 -16.49 25.90
C VAL A 631 42.17 -17.99 26.27
N ALA A 632 41.00 -18.60 25.96
CA ALA A 632 40.69 -20.03 25.64
C ALA A 632 40.60 -21.08 26.79
N PRO A 633 39.85 -22.22 26.64
CA PRO A 633 39.31 -22.81 25.40
C PRO A 633 37.82 -23.25 25.41
N GLN A 634 37.36 -23.63 24.21
CA GLN A 634 36.08 -24.27 23.89
C GLN A 634 35.72 -25.44 24.83
N GLY A 635 34.44 -25.51 25.20
CA GLY A 635 33.79 -26.65 25.85
C GLY A 635 32.46 -26.95 25.17
N THR A 636 32.40 -28.12 24.53
CA THR A 636 31.24 -28.73 23.88
C THR A 636 30.08 -28.95 24.86
N GLY A 637 28.88 -28.47 24.53
CA GLY A 637 27.64 -28.70 25.27
C GLY A 637 26.44 -28.75 24.35
N SER A 638 25.94 -29.97 24.13
CA SER A 638 24.70 -30.42 23.47
C SER A 638 23.63 -29.38 23.12
N VAL A 639 23.27 -29.38 21.84
CA VAL A 639 22.01 -28.86 21.29
C VAL A 639 20.82 -29.56 21.96
N SER A 640 20.00 -28.82 22.70
CA SER A 640 18.66 -29.27 23.07
C SER A 640 17.71 -28.96 21.90
N SER A 641 17.28 -30.02 21.23
CA SER A 641 16.19 -30.02 20.26
C SER A 641 14.90 -29.47 20.88
N MET A 642 14.43 -28.31 20.43
CA MET A 642 13.02 -27.95 20.64
C MET A 642 12.17 -28.89 19.79
N THR A 643 11.31 -29.63 20.47
CA THR A 643 10.35 -30.56 19.90
C THR A 643 9.21 -29.75 19.24
N PRO A 644 8.81 -30.05 17.99
CA PRO A 644 7.62 -29.46 17.41
C PRO A 644 6.39 -30.04 18.10
N THR A 645 5.53 -29.21 18.69
CA THR A 645 4.17 -29.61 19.05
C THR A 645 3.36 -29.83 17.77
N THR A 646 3.18 -31.09 17.41
CA THR A 646 2.22 -31.53 16.39
C THR A 646 0.80 -31.21 16.85
N TYR A 647 0.12 -30.29 16.18
CA TYR A 647 -1.32 -30.11 16.31
C TYR A 647 -2.02 -31.00 15.27
N THR A 648 -2.55 -32.14 15.74
CA THR A 648 -3.48 -32.97 14.96
C THR A 648 -4.90 -32.45 15.16
N GLY A 649 -5.32 -31.51 14.31
CA GLY A 649 -6.74 -31.21 14.11
C GLY A 649 -7.35 -32.25 13.19
N ALA A 650 -7.86 -33.35 13.75
CA ALA A 650 -8.62 -34.34 13.01
C ALA A 650 -9.96 -33.73 12.58
N ALA A 651 -10.05 -33.23 11.34
CA ALA A 651 -11.32 -33.01 10.68
C ALA A 651 -11.92 -34.38 10.33
N SER A 652 -12.97 -34.77 11.05
CA SER A 652 -13.80 -35.92 10.72
C SER A 652 -14.48 -35.71 9.37
N MET A 653 -13.87 -36.25 8.32
CA MET A 653 -14.53 -36.49 7.04
C MET A 653 -15.62 -37.56 7.23
N LEU A 654 -16.87 -37.12 7.28
CA LEU A 654 -18.00 -38.00 7.00
C LEU A 654 -18.19 -38.05 5.48
N SER A 655 -17.81 -39.19 4.92
CA SER A 655 -18.07 -39.59 3.55
C SER A 655 -19.56 -39.60 3.25
N LEU A 656 -20.00 -38.81 2.27
CA LEU A 656 -21.28 -38.99 1.57
C LEU A 656 -20.98 -39.18 0.09
N SER A 657 -20.49 -40.37 -0.26
CA SER A 657 -20.56 -40.90 -1.62
C SER A 657 -21.50 -42.11 -1.60
N GLY A 658 -22.74 -41.89 -2.01
CA GLY A 658 -23.73 -42.95 -2.15
C GLY A 658 -25.08 -42.36 -2.53
N TYR A 659 -25.38 -42.41 -3.83
CA TYR A 659 -26.66 -42.23 -4.54
C TYR A 659 -26.59 -41.19 -5.66
N ALA A 660 -26.32 -41.66 -6.87
CA ALA A 660 -27.02 -41.32 -8.13
C ALA A 660 -26.15 -41.63 -9.36
N ILE A 661 -26.08 -42.91 -9.75
CA ILE A 661 -25.94 -43.28 -11.17
C ILE A 661 -27.14 -44.17 -11.50
N ALA A 662 -28.13 -43.58 -12.14
CA ALA A 662 -29.06 -44.27 -13.04
C ALA A 662 -29.94 -43.20 -13.71
N LEU A 663 -29.59 -42.79 -14.93
CA LEU A 663 -30.45 -42.89 -16.11
C LEU A 663 -29.94 -42.04 -17.28
N ALA A 664 -30.02 -42.67 -18.45
CA ALA A 664 -30.10 -42.10 -19.79
C ALA A 664 -28.80 -41.67 -20.49
N ALA A 665 -28.12 -42.67 -21.07
CA ALA A 665 -27.51 -42.54 -22.39
C ALA A 665 -27.82 -43.79 -23.23
N ALA A 666 -28.86 -43.70 -24.06
CA ALA A 666 -29.17 -44.52 -25.24
C ALA A 666 -30.29 -43.76 -25.97
N ALA A 667 -30.32 -43.52 -27.29
CA ALA A 667 -29.48 -43.92 -28.39
C ALA A 667 -29.78 -42.96 -29.57
N LEU A 668 -28.86 -42.94 -30.54
CA LEU A 668 -29.08 -42.55 -31.94
C LEU A 668 -30.42 -43.08 -32.49
N VAL A 669 -31.15 -42.27 -33.28
CA VAL A 669 -31.81 -42.59 -34.57
C VAL A 669 -32.85 -41.49 -34.92
N ILE A 670 -32.66 -40.89 -36.10
CA ILE A 670 -33.42 -39.84 -36.85
C ILE A 670 -33.10 -38.39 -36.46
#